data_AF-A0A954UD37-F1
#
_entry.id   AF-A0A954UD37-F1
#
_cell.length_a   1.000
_cell.length_b   1.000
_cell.length_c   1.000
_cell.angle_alpha   90.00
_cell.angle_beta   90.00
_cell.angle_gamma   90.00
#
_symmetry.space_group_name_H-M   'P 1'
#
loop_
_entity.id
_entity.type
_entity.pdbx_description
1 polymer ?
#
loop_
_entity_poly.entity_id
_entity_poly.type
_entity_poly.pdbx_seq_one_letter_code
_entity_poly.pdbx_strand_id
1 'polypeptide(L)'
;MTIRRTQRSIRRFLQLTFVGSTVCAAALTAQASQWTGAVDSDFFNSGNWDNGVPLSLDDLAEIEGGNSFPIQIGQVDEQVEIGAIRIGVDSGGGSIEQLGRTLVLDGEGIGQESAIGIAAAESSTWVMRNNAVILYDNPIVDGGIGLDTSGADLDFDLGKSLPDGAMGTLELHDSSALRISDDLKMADGGGFATVIMDGLSQITIGSGVSVSGTSLLDISGNAMFVTGNSAAPGDSIHGRTNEGYLTLSTIDSETATVNISDNGKLYARTLQQRGGISNVTLHDDGELAVFEVFENAAPSLGNATVAGSAQGPQRTSHVSANAGSETVIELFDRAKFSVDSALEDSGWSGLVLSGGTNRGGNSAGGTTMISVHDQASFQIAHDLHMTLGNGEDANSVLQVFGPDATVTIGGDLRMALNEFDEENPGSATIESIITGPTQATIDVDGAAKIDYGTLVVNFNGYTPTGGESYVLLNASTIEGTFRETLLPSLPNRMSWDLQITGTQVLLTVMTSADFNGNGVLDAADIDLLSAQVRSGVFDAQYDLNDDGTVDGLDRDVWVNEIKRTYYGDATMDGKFDSGDLVEVFQAGQYEDGIVGNSTWATGDWNGDTEFDSSDFVTAFSAGGYEAGPRAAVSAVPEPASWVLALLGLLGLRRRR
;
A
#
# COMPACT_ATOMS: atom_id res chain seq x y z
N MET A 1 -27.85 63.74 -46.47
CA MET A 1 -26.45 63.56 -46.02
C MET A 1 -26.32 62.12 -45.56
N THR A 2 -26.27 61.12 -46.45
CA THR A 2 -25.08 60.69 -47.26
C THR A 2 -23.91 60.39 -46.31
N ILE A 3 -23.38 59.18 -46.08
CA ILE A 3 -23.24 57.95 -46.89
C ILE A 3 -23.23 56.73 -45.93
N ARG A 4 -24.11 55.75 -46.15
CA ARG A 4 -23.97 54.33 -45.77
C ARG A 4 -24.59 53.53 -46.91
N ARG A 5 -23.80 52.75 -47.66
CA ARG A 5 -24.23 51.57 -48.44
C ARG A 5 -23.04 51.02 -49.25
N THR A 6 -23.14 49.71 -49.54
CA THR A 6 -22.38 48.94 -50.54
C THR A 6 -21.13 48.20 -50.04
N GLN A 7 -21.33 47.04 -49.40
CA GLN A 7 -20.75 45.75 -49.81
C GLN A 7 -21.26 44.60 -48.90
N ARG A 8 -22.47 44.12 -49.17
CA ARG A 8 -23.03 42.83 -48.71
C ARG A 8 -24.15 42.46 -49.68
N SER A 9 -23.80 41.92 -50.86
CA SER A 9 -24.77 41.31 -51.79
C SER A 9 -24.07 40.65 -52.99
N ILE A 10 -23.29 39.60 -52.76
CA ILE A 10 -23.01 38.55 -53.75
C ILE A 10 -22.90 37.24 -52.94
N ARG A 11 -23.58 36.18 -53.39
CA ARG A 11 -23.77 34.85 -52.74
C ARG A 11 -25.08 34.59 -51.97
N ARG A 12 -26.20 35.13 -52.45
CA ARG A 12 -27.53 34.51 -52.26
C ARG A 12 -28.31 34.63 -53.56
N PHE A 13 -28.03 33.77 -54.54
CA PHE A 13 -28.92 33.42 -55.65
C PHE A 13 -28.26 32.29 -56.46
N LEU A 14 -28.31 31.06 -55.92
CA LEU A 14 -28.29 29.81 -56.68
C LEU A 14 -28.71 28.68 -55.71
N GLN A 15 -30.02 28.60 -55.45
CA GLN A 15 -30.66 27.43 -54.86
C GLN A 15 -31.67 26.95 -55.90
N LEU A 16 -31.22 26.07 -56.80
CA LEU A 16 -32.10 25.21 -57.59
C LEU A 16 -31.29 23.99 -58.04
N THR A 17 -31.66 22.85 -57.45
CA THR A 17 -31.47 21.48 -57.96
C THR A 17 -30.05 20.95 -58.14
N PHE A 18 -29.47 20.47 -57.04
CA PHE A 18 -28.67 19.24 -57.08
C PHE A 18 -29.21 18.33 -55.97
N VAL A 19 -29.96 17.30 -56.38
CA VAL A 19 -30.22 16.13 -55.54
C VAL A 19 -28.89 15.39 -55.46
N GLY A 20 -28.04 15.83 -54.52
CA GLY A 20 -26.92 15.03 -54.06
C GLY A 20 -27.49 14.00 -53.12
N SER A 21 -27.61 12.78 -53.60
CA SER A 21 -27.77 11.58 -52.78
C SER A 21 -26.78 11.64 -51.62
N THR A 22 -27.25 11.90 -50.40
CA THR A 22 -26.61 11.38 -49.21
C THR A 22 -26.67 9.87 -49.36
N VAL A 23 -25.62 9.29 -49.92
CA VAL A 23 -25.29 7.91 -49.62
C VAL A 23 -24.92 7.96 -48.13
N CYS A 24 -25.87 7.65 -47.25
CA CYS A 24 -25.47 7.03 -46.00
C CYS A 24 -24.66 5.82 -46.44
N ALA A 25 -23.33 5.90 -46.32
CA ALA A 25 -22.55 4.68 -46.31
C ALA A 25 -23.11 3.91 -45.10
N ALA A 26 -23.86 2.85 -45.38
CA ALA A 26 -24.10 1.86 -44.35
C ALA A 26 -22.71 1.44 -43.87
N ALA A 27 -22.46 1.45 -42.56
CA ALA A 27 -21.29 0.79 -42.01
C ALA A 27 -21.25 -0.60 -42.65
N LEU A 28 -20.16 -0.91 -43.35
CA LEU A 28 -19.90 -2.27 -43.78
C LEU A 28 -19.77 -3.06 -42.48
N THR A 29 -20.76 -3.88 -42.15
CA THR A 29 -20.58 -4.90 -41.13
C THR A 29 -19.49 -5.83 -41.65
N ALA A 30 -18.29 -5.75 -41.09
CA ALA A 30 -17.22 -6.67 -41.42
C ALA A 30 -17.75 -8.09 -41.27
N GLN A 31 -17.56 -8.92 -42.30
CA GLN A 31 -17.91 -10.33 -42.20
C GLN A 31 -16.81 -11.00 -41.38
N ALA A 32 -17.16 -11.51 -40.20
CA ALA A 32 -16.22 -12.25 -39.36
C ALA A 32 -15.63 -13.45 -40.13
N SER A 33 -14.30 -13.58 -40.08
CA SER A 33 -13.60 -14.80 -40.45
C SER A 33 -13.46 -15.66 -39.19
N GLN A 34 -14.06 -16.84 -39.22
CA GLN A 34 -14.09 -17.78 -38.12
C GLN A 34 -12.92 -18.75 -38.20
N TRP A 35 -12.22 -18.93 -37.10
CA TRP A 35 -11.22 -19.98 -36.98
C TRP A 35 -11.87 -21.36 -36.99
N THR A 36 -11.39 -22.22 -37.88
CA THR A 36 -11.82 -23.62 -38.01
C THR A 36 -10.76 -24.62 -37.59
N GLY A 37 -9.48 -24.21 -37.57
CA GLY A 37 -8.34 -25.08 -37.24
C GLY A 37 -8.25 -26.35 -38.09
N ALA A 38 -8.77 -26.31 -39.32
CA ALA A 38 -8.97 -27.50 -40.15
C ALA A 38 -7.67 -28.14 -40.69
N VAL A 39 -6.57 -27.38 -40.75
CA VAL A 39 -5.29 -27.83 -41.32
C VAL A 39 -4.23 -28.00 -40.26
N ASP A 40 -3.93 -26.93 -39.52
CA ASP A 40 -2.89 -26.87 -38.49
C ASP A 40 -3.17 -25.71 -37.52
N SER A 41 -2.19 -25.35 -36.68
CA SER A 41 -2.30 -24.24 -35.74
C SER A 41 -1.79 -22.90 -36.30
N ASP A 42 -1.34 -22.80 -37.55
CA ASP A 42 -0.79 -21.54 -38.08
C ASP A 42 -1.93 -20.54 -38.38
N PHE A 43 -1.91 -19.39 -37.70
CA PHE A 43 -2.89 -18.32 -37.88
C PHE A 43 -2.99 -17.88 -39.36
N PHE A 44 -1.89 -17.92 -40.10
CA PHE A 44 -1.81 -17.39 -41.47
C PHE A 44 -2.12 -18.42 -42.55
N ASN A 45 -2.47 -19.64 -42.17
CA ASN A 45 -2.87 -20.66 -43.11
C ASN A 45 -4.34 -20.45 -43.53
N SER A 46 -4.55 -20.11 -44.80
CA SER A 46 -5.90 -19.85 -45.35
C SER A 46 -6.87 -21.04 -45.22
N GLY A 47 -6.36 -22.26 -45.07
CA GLY A 47 -7.19 -23.44 -44.83
C GLY A 47 -7.81 -23.51 -43.43
N ASN A 48 -7.35 -22.68 -42.49
CA ASN A 48 -7.88 -22.63 -41.13
C ASN A 48 -9.01 -21.61 -40.95
N TRP A 49 -9.39 -20.84 -41.97
CA TRP A 49 -10.44 -19.82 -41.89
C TRP A 49 -11.59 -20.10 -42.86
N ASP A 50 -12.83 -19.87 -42.43
CA ASP A 50 -14.01 -20.07 -43.26
C ASP A 50 -14.17 -19.01 -44.37
N ASN A 51 -13.71 -17.78 -44.10
CA ASN A 51 -13.82 -16.62 -44.98
C ASN A 51 -12.45 -16.03 -45.37
N GLY A 52 -11.39 -16.86 -45.37
CA GLY A 52 -10.03 -16.43 -45.68
C GLY A 52 -9.28 -15.86 -44.47
N VAL A 53 -7.97 -15.67 -44.61
CA VAL A 53 -7.14 -15.15 -43.51
C VAL A 53 -7.44 -13.66 -43.31
N PRO A 54 -7.77 -13.21 -42.08
CA PRO A 54 -7.94 -11.80 -41.78
C PRO A 54 -6.58 -11.08 -41.86
N LEU A 55 -6.43 -10.16 -42.82
CA LEU A 55 -5.15 -9.49 -43.15
C LEU A 55 -5.33 -8.01 -43.53
N SER A 56 -6.44 -7.40 -43.14
CA SER A 56 -6.70 -5.97 -43.33
C SER A 56 -7.46 -5.37 -42.15
N LEU A 57 -7.42 -4.04 -42.02
CA LEU A 57 -8.17 -3.28 -41.02
C LEU A 57 -9.70 -3.38 -41.19
N ASP A 58 -10.17 -3.90 -42.33
CA ASP A 58 -11.59 -4.17 -42.57
C ASP A 58 -12.01 -5.58 -42.11
N ASP A 59 -11.07 -6.41 -41.63
CA ASP A 59 -11.32 -7.80 -41.25
C ASP A 59 -11.53 -7.97 -39.72
N LEU A 60 -12.51 -8.80 -39.36
CA LEU A 60 -12.73 -9.29 -38.00
C LEU A 60 -12.34 -10.77 -37.92
N ALA A 61 -11.42 -11.10 -37.02
CA ALA A 61 -11.04 -12.47 -36.71
C ALA A 61 -11.78 -12.96 -35.45
N GLU A 62 -12.53 -14.05 -35.56
CA GLU A 62 -13.20 -14.68 -34.41
C GLU A 62 -12.66 -16.09 -34.19
N ILE A 63 -12.28 -16.37 -32.95
CA ILE A 63 -11.65 -17.63 -32.56
C ILE A 63 -12.53 -18.35 -31.54
N GLU A 64 -13.10 -19.46 -31.98
CA GLU A 64 -13.94 -20.36 -31.19
C GLU A 64 -13.34 -21.78 -31.11
N GLY A 65 -13.40 -22.40 -29.93
CA GLY A 65 -13.06 -23.82 -29.75
C GLY A 65 -11.56 -24.16 -29.81
N GLY A 66 -10.67 -23.18 -29.65
CA GLY A 66 -9.21 -23.30 -29.79
C GLY A 66 -8.47 -23.99 -28.62
N ASN A 67 -9.18 -24.65 -27.71
CA ASN A 67 -8.65 -25.05 -26.40
C ASN A 67 -7.77 -26.31 -26.40
N SER A 68 -7.63 -27.00 -27.54
CA SER A 68 -6.80 -28.22 -27.63
C SER A 68 -5.31 -27.92 -27.86
N PHE A 69 -5.01 -26.89 -28.66
CA PHE A 69 -3.65 -26.41 -28.94
C PHE A 69 -3.71 -24.93 -29.29
N PRO A 70 -2.79 -24.09 -28.79
CA PRO A 70 -2.79 -22.66 -29.07
C PRO A 70 -2.54 -22.38 -30.56
N ILE A 71 -3.32 -21.46 -31.12
CA ILE A 71 -3.13 -20.90 -32.45
C ILE A 71 -1.81 -20.13 -32.45
N GLN A 72 -0.94 -20.44 -33.40
CA GLN A 72 0.43 -19.92 -33.47
C GLN A 72 0.48 -18.72 -34.40
N ILE A 73 0.91 -17.58 -33.86
CA ILE A 73 1.38 -16.43 -34.62
C ILE A 73 2.91 -16.46 -34.60
N GLY A 74 3.49 -16.95 -35.69
CA GLY A 74 4.93 -17.22 -35.79
C GLY A 74 5.82 -15.98 -35.83
N GLN A 75 7.12 -16.18 -35.61
CA GLN A 75 8.14 -15.15 -35.71
C GLN A 75 8.44 -14.78 -37.16
N VAL A 76 7.96 -13.61 -37.59
CA VAL A 76 8.34 -13.01 -38.87
C VAL A 76 8.53 -11.51 -38.67
N ASP A 77 9.57 -10.93 -39.25
CA ASP A 77 9.86 -9.48 -39.21
C ASP A 77 8.91 -8.67 -40.11
N GLU A 78 7.61 -8.97 -40.06
CA GLU A 78 6.57 -8.34 -40.85
C GLU A 78 5.43 -7.89 -39.93
N GLN A 79 4.94 -6.68 -40.15
CA GLN A 79 3.75 -6.15 -39.50
C GLN A 79 2.51 -6.65 -40.22
N VAL A 80 1.50 -7.08 -39.46
CA VAL A 80 0.19 -7.47 -40.00
C VAL A 80 -0.87 -6.54 -39.44
N GLU A 81 -1.72 -6.02 -40.32
CA GLU A 81 -2.86 -5.19 -39.98
C GLU A 81 -4.14 -6.02 -39.99
N ILE A 82 -4.92 -5.96 -38.91
CA ILE A 82 -6.21 -6.64 -38.75
C ILE A 82 -7.16 -5.63 -38.10
N GLY A 83 -8.45 -5.66 -38.45
CA GLY A 83 -9.42 -4.78 -37.81
C GLY A 83 -9.55 -5.11 -36.33
N ALA A 84 -10.05 -6.30 -36.02
CA ALA A 84 -10.13 -6.77 -34.64
C ALA A 84 -9.92 -8.27 -34.53
N ILE A 85 -9.42 -8.70 -33.37
CA ILE A 85 -9.34 -10.12 -32.98
C ILE A 85 -10.18 -10.34 -31.73
N ARG A 86 -11.10 -11.30 -31.79
CA ARG A 86 -11.89 -11.76 -30.64
C ARG A 86 -11.61 -13.23 -30.38
N ILE A 87 -11.25 -13.54 -29.15
CA ILE A 87 -10.99 -14.91 -28.69
C ILE A 87 -12.11 -15.30 -27.72
N GLY A 88 -12.82 -16.39 -27.98
CA GLY A 88 -13.94 -16.84 -27.16
C GLY A 88 -15.09 -15.83 -27.16
N VAL A 89 -15.89 -15.90 -28.21
CA VAL A 89 -17.21 -15.30 -28.39
C VAL A 89 -18.30 -16.38 -28.16
N ASP A 90 -19.47 -15.98 -27.66
CA ASP A 90 -20.62 -16.88 -27.43
C ASP A 90 -20.39 -18.07 -26.46
N SER A 91 -19.90 -19.22 -26.92
CA SER A 91 -19.95 -20.47 -26.14
C SER A 91 -18.68 -21.29 -26.08
N GLY A 92 -17.68 -20.99 -26.91
CA GLY A 92 -16.36 -21.61 -26.86
C GLY A 92 -15.32 -20.68 -26.24
N GLY A 93 -14.18 -21.26 -25.88
CA GLY A 93 -12.97 -20.51 -25.54
C GLY A 93 -11.96 -20.56 -26.70
N GLY A 94 -10.83 -19.89 -26.54
CA GLY A 94 -9.74 -19.97 -27.51
C GLY A 94 -8.38 -19.63 -26.93
N SER A 95 -7.33 -20.03 -27.62
CA SER A 95 -5.96 -19.71 -27.21
C SER A 95 -5.11 -19.29 -28.39
N ILE A 96 -4.42 -18.15 -28.25
CA ILE A 96 -3.36 -17.69 -29.16
C ILE A 96 -2.02 -17.72 -28.42
N GLU A 97 -0.99 -18.19 -29.11
CA GLU A 97 0.40 -18.00 -28.74
C GLU A 97 1.11 -17.21 -29.85
N GLN A 98 1.49 -15.98 -29.53
CA GLN A 98 2.24 -15.09 -30.38
C GLN A 98 3.72 -15.18 -30.02
N LEU A 99 4.48 -15.88 -30.87
CA LEU A 99 5.90 -16.12 -30.65
C LEU A 99 6.79 -14.96 -31.11
N GLY A 100 6.23 -13.95 -31.80
CA GLY A 100 6.88 -12.75 -32.31
C GLY A 100 5.93 -11.97 -33.22
N ARG A 101 6.47 -11.21 -34.19
CA ARG A 101 5.71 -10.39 -35.16
C ARG A 101 4.94 -9.21 -34.51
N THR A 102 4.75 -8.15 -35.27
CA THR A 102 3.94 -7.00 -34.86
C THR A 102 2.54 -7.14 -35.44
N LEU A 103 1.52 -7.06 -34.59
CA LEU A 103 0.13 -6.93 -34.99
C LEU A 103 -0.32 -5.50 -34.77
N VAL A 104 -0.94 -4.91 -35.78
CA VAL A 104 -1.71 -3.67 -35.67
C VAL A 104 -3.18 -4.06 -35.69
N LEU A 105 -3.87 -3.72 -34.61
CA LEU A 105 -5.29 -3.98 -34.41
C LEU A 105 -5.99 -2.63 -34.36
N ASP A 106 -6.79 -2.31 -35.37
CA ASP A 106 -7.56 -1.07 -35.44
C ASP A 106 -8.99 -1.40 -35.89
N GLY A 107 -9.86 -1.56 -34.90
CA GLY A 107 -11.22 -2.01 -35.08
C GLY A 107 -12.20 -0.88 -35.39
N GLU A 108 -11.74 0.37 -35.47
CA GLU A 108 -12.61 1.52 -35.60
C GLU A 108 -13.35 1.54 -36.93
N GLY A 109 -12.63 1.20 -38.01
CA GLY A 109 -13.19 1.14 -39.36
C GLY A 109 -14.37 0.18 -39.49
N ILE A 110 -14.42 -0.84 -38.61
CA ILE A 110 -15.43 -1.89 -38.59
C ILE A 110 -16.37 -1.82 -37.35
N GLY A 111 -16.10 -0.89 -36.43
CA GLY A 111 -16.82 -0.72 -35.18
C GLY A 111 -16.77 -1.96 -34.27
N GLN A 112 -15.63 -2.63 -34.16
CA GLN A 112 -15.46 -3.84 -33.34
C GLN A 112 -14.23 -3.73 -32.44
N GLU A 113 -14.41 -3.88 -31.13
CA GLU A 113 -13.30 -4.03 -30.18
C GLU A 113 -12.54 -5.37 -30.34
N SER A 114 -11.25 -5.37 -30.03
CA SER A 114 -10.49 -6.61 -29.81
C SER A 114 -10.61 -7.05 -28.37
N ALA A 115 -10.72 -8.36 -28.16
CA ALA A 115 -10.96 -8.88 -26.82
C ALA A 115 -10.58 -10.34 -26.63
N ILE A 116 -10.39 -10.70 -25.35
CA ILE A 116 -10.05 -12.06 -24.91
C ILE A 116 -11.10 -12.50 -23.88
N GLY A 117 -11.99 -13.39 -24.29
CA GLY A 117 -13.12 -13.90 -23.51
C GLY A 117 -14.24 -12.88 -23.41
N ILE A 118 -15.15 -12.86 -24.39
CA ILE A 118 -16.36 -12.02 -24.39
C ILE A 118 -17.60 -12.91 -24.31
N ALA A 119 -18.35 -12.83 -23.21
CA ALA A 119 -19.58 -13.59 -23.00
C ALA A 119 -19.46 -15.12 -23.22
N ALA A 120 -18.22 -15.65 -23.35
CA ALA A 120 -17.92 -17.04 -23.62
C ALA A 120 -18.23 -17.95 -22.43
N ALA A 121 -18.65 -19.18 -22.70
CA ALA A 121 -18.85 -20.18 -21.65
C ALA A 121 -17.54 -20.83 -21.15
N GLU A 122 -16.41 -20.62 -21.84
CA GLU A 122 -15.10 -21.20 -21.52
C GLU A 122 -14.00 -20.12 -21.47
N SER A 123 -12.86 -20.46 -20.86
CA SER A 123 -11.74 -19.52 -20.73
C SER A 123 -11.03 -19.27 -22.06
N SER A 124 -10.47 -18.07 -22.21
CA SER A 124 -9.70 -17.66 -23.38
C SER A 124 -8.36 -17.05 -22.98
N THR A 125 -7.33 -17.30 -23.78
CA THR A 125 -5.95 -16.91 -23.45
C THR A 125 -5.22 -16.34 -24.65
N TRP A 126 -4.45 -15.27 -24.44
CA TRP A 126 -3.44 -14.79 -25.38
C TRP A 126 -2.09 -14.74 -24.68
N VAL A 127 -1.13 -15.52 -25.18
CA VAL A 127 0.26 -15.54 -24.69
C VAL A 127 1.17 -14.84 -25.69
N MET A 128 1.93 -13.85 -25.26
CA MET A 128 2.94 -13.13 -26.04
C MET A 128 4.34 -13.48 -25.53
N ARG A 129 5.24 -13.90 -26.43
CA ARG A 129 6.62 -14.30 -26.10
C ARG A 129 7.64 -13.63 -27.02
N ASN A 130 8.91 -13.75 -26.65
CA ASN A 130 10.05 -13.19 -27.37
C ASN A 130 9.90 -11.68 -27.62
N ASN A 131 9.73 -11.26 -28.88
CA ASN A 131 9.59 -9.87 -29.32
C ASN A 131 8.21 -9.59 -29.94
N ALA A 132 7.19 -10.34 -29.54
CA ALA A 132 5.82 -10.13 -29.96
C ALA A 132 5.35 -8.70 -29.63
N VAL A 133 4.71 -8.03 -30.57
CA VAL A 133 4.15 -6.69 -30.35
C VAL A 133 2.69 -6.65 -30.79
N ILE A 134 1.84 -6.04 -29.97
CA ILE A 134 0.50 -5.60 -30.35
C ILE A 134 0.44 -4.08 -30.24
N LEU A 135 -0.02 -3.47 -31.32
CA LEU A 135 -0.31 -2.06 -31.45
C LEU A 135 -1.83 -1.97 -31.60
N TYR A 136 -2.52 -1.60 -30.53
CA TYR A 136 -3.97 -1.55 -30.49
C TYR A 136 -4.48 -0.12 -30.54
N ASP A 137 -5.42 0.09 -31.46
CA ASP A 137 -6.04 1.36 -31.80
C ASP A 137 -5.07 2.36 -32.44
N ASN A 138 -5.56 3.28 -33.28
CA ASN A 138 -4.70 4.17 -34.06
C ASN A 138 -4.06 5.23 -33.13
N PRO A 139 -2.75 5.55 -33.25
CA PRO A 139 -2.21 6.72 -32.58
C PRO A 139 -3.01 7.98 -32.96
N ILE A 140 -3.45 8.76 -31.96
CA ILE A 140 -4.13 10.05 -32.17
C ILE A 140 -3.17 11.00 -32.91
N VAL A 141 -3.24 11.03 -34.25
CA VAL A 141 -2.29 11.73 -35.13
C VAL A 141 -2.59 13.22 -35.31
N ASP A 142 -3.83 13.64 -35.08
CA ASP A 142 -4.20 15.03 -35.18
C ASP A 142 -4.20 15.65 -33.78
N GLY A 143 -3.34 16.65 -33.58
CA GLY A 143 -3.24 17.45 -32.38
C GLY A 143 -4.48 18.31 -32.06
N GLY A 144 -5.68 17.79 -32.36
CA GLY A 144 -6.99 18.32 -32.04
C GLY A 144 -7.12 18.65 -30.56
N ILE A 145 -7.62 19.86 -30.34
CA ILE A 145 -8.11 20.39 -29.08
C ILE A 145 -9.50 19.79 -28.90
N GLY A 146 -9.60 18.59 -28.34
CA GLY A 146 -10.90 17.97 -28.08
C GLY A 146 -10.78 16.59 -27.45
N LEU A 147 -11.31 16.45 -26.24
CA LEU A 147 -11.64 15.20 -25.54
C LEU A 147 -12.79 14.42 -26.23
N ASP A 148 -12.96 14.57 -27.55
CA ASP A 148 -14.10 14.06 -28.32
C ASP A 148 -13.85 14.31 -29.82
N THR A 149 -12.97 13.54 -30.43
CA THR A 149 -12.98 13.39 -31.89
C THR A 149 -13.00 11.93 -32.27
N SER A 150 -14.06 11.23 -31.85
CA SER A 150 -14.76 10.17 -32.59
C SER A 150 -13.90 9.17 -33.38
N GLY A 151 -12.78 8.71 -32.81
CA GLY A 151 -11.81 7.89 -33.54
C GLY A 151 -10.72 7.31 -32.65
N ALA A 152 -11.01 7.06 -31.38
CA ALA A 152 -10.27 6.12 -30.52
C ALA A 152 -11.17 5.79 -29.30
N ASP A 153 -12.33 5.18 -29.53
CA ASP A 153 -13.34 4.89 -28.48
C ASP A 153 -13.46 3.38 -28.17
N LEU A 154 -12.62 2.53 -28.78
CA LEU A 154 -12.70 1.09 -28.60
C LEU A 154 -11.71 0.63 -27.54
N ASP A 155 -12.25 0.06 -26.46
CA ASP A 155 -11.48 -0.53 -25.37
C ASP A 155 -10.78 -1.83 -25.83
N PHE A 156 -9.63 -2.16 -25.23
CA PHE A 156 -9.12 -3.54 -25.28
C PHE A 156 -9.72 -4.32 -24.12
N ASP A 157 -10.58 -5.30 -24.42
CA ASP A 157 -11.37 -6.00 -23.40
C ASP A 157 -10.79 -7.36 -23.01
N LEU A 158 -10.73 -7.63 -21.72
CA LEU A 158 -10.33 -8.92 -21.16
C LEU A 158 -11.45 -9.43 -20.26
N GLY A 159 -12.02 -10.59 -20.54
CA GLY A 159 -12.99 -11.26 -19.66
C GLY A 159 -14.34 -10.55 -19.53
N LYS A 160 -14.75 -9.79 -20.55
CA LYS A 160 -15.98 -8.99 -20.58
C LYS A 160 -17.23 -9.86 -20.43
N SER A 161 -18.02 -9.58 -19.39
CA SER A 161 -19.31 -10.24 -19.13
C SER A 161 -19.26 -11.77 -19.12
N LEU A 162 -18.14 -12.35 -18.65
CA LEU A 162 -17.98 -13.80 -18.57
C LEU A 162 -18.84 -14.42 -17.45
N PRO A 163 -19.40 -15.62 -17.66
CA PRO A 163 -20.07 -16.39 -16.60
C PRO A 163 -19.09 -16.91 -15.55
N ASP A 164 -19.62 -17.27 -14.38
CA ASP A 164 -18.84 -17.85 -13.28
C ASP A 164 -17.99 -19.05 -13.75
N GLY A 165 -16.66 -18.94 -13.57
CA GLY A 165 -15.70 -20.01 -13.88
C GLY A 165 -15.02 -19.91 -15.26
N ALA A 166 -15.42 -18.97 -16.12
CA ALA A 166 -14.68 -18.63 -17.34
C ALA A 166 -13.77 -17.41 -17.10
N MET A 167 -12.61 -17.37 -17.75
CA MET A 167 -11.60 -16.33 -17.55
C MET A 167 -10.99 -15.85 -18.87
N GLY A 168 -10.84 -14.55 -19.04
CA GLY A 168 -9.98 -13.96 -20.06
C GLY A 168 -8.56 -13.82 -19.52
N THR A 169 -7.55 -14.33 -20.23
CA THR A 169 -6.14 -14.29 -19.78
C THR A 169 -5.24 -13.66 -20.83
N LEU A 170 -4.41 -12.70 -20.43
CA LEU A 170 -3.36 -12.10 -21.25
C LEU A 170 -2.02 -12.29 -20.55
N GLU A 171 -1.07 -12.95 -21.21
CA GLU A 171 0.27 -13.19 -20.69
C GLU A 171 1.31 -12.51 -21.59
N LEU A 172 2.20 -11.72 -21.00
CA LEU A 172 3.33 -11.11 -21.69
C LEU A 172 4.64 -11.56 -21.05
N HIS A 173 5.52 -12.12 -21.88
CA HIS A 173 6.82 -12.62 -21.46
C HIS A 173 7.96 -12.00 -22.27
N ASP A 174 9.19 -12.28 -21.83
CA ASP A 174 10.43 -11.90 -22.52
C ASP A 174 10.49 -10.39 -22.82
N SER A 175 10.58 -9.97 -24.08
CA SER A 175 10.57 -8.55 -24.49
C SER A 175 9.32 -8.19 -25.29
N SER A 176 8.21 -8.90 -25.05
CA SER A 176 6.93 -8.63 -25.72
C SER A 176 6.32 -7.30 -25.25
N ALA A 177 5.52 -6.67 -26.11
CA ALA A 177 4.92 -5.37 -25.81
C ALA A 177 3.49 -5.24 -26.32
N LEU A 178 2.59 -4.74 -25.47
CA LEU A 178 1.25 -4.30 -25.84
C LEU A 178 1.15 -2.78 -25.66
N ARG A 179 0.72 -2.09 -26.72
CA ARG A 179 0.53 -0.64 -26.71
C ARG A 179 -0.90 -0.33 -27.08
N ILE A 180 -1.60 0.37 -26.21
CA ILE A 180 -3.03 0.71 -26.34
C ILE A 180 -3.17 2.22 -26.40
N SER A 181 -3.91 2.72 -27.39
CA SER A 181 -4.21 4.15 -27.50
C SER A 181 -5.24 4.62 -26.44
N ASP A 182 -6.32 3.86 -26.28
CA ASP A 182 -7.41 4.16 -25.33
C ASP A 182 -7.31 3.36 -24.02
N ASP A 183 -8.36 2.65 -23.58
CA ASP A 183 -8.41 1.94 -22.29
C ASP A 183 -8.13 0.44 -22.41
N LEU A 184 -7.57 -0.12 -21.33
CA LEU A 184 -7.58 -1.57 -21.06
C LEU A 184 -8.67 -1.87 -20.02
N LYS A 185 -9.63 -2.74 -20.37
CA LYS A 185 -10.72 -3.13 -19.47
C LYS A 185 -10.58 -4.59 -19.06
N MET A 186 -10.50 -4.85 -17.77
CA MET A 186 -10.45 -6.19 -17.20
C MET A 186 -11.76 -6.50 -16.48
N ALA A 187 -12.51 -7.46 -17.02
CA ALA A 187 -13.82 -7.92 -16.59
C ALA A 187 -14.87 -6.80 -16.56
N ASP A 188 -14.98 -6.05 -17.65
CA ASP A 188 -16.06 -5.07 -17.82
C ASP A 188 -17.44 -5.78 -17.86
N GLY A 189 -18.41 -5.21 -17.15
CA GLY A 189 -19.72 -5.83 -16.93
C GLY A 189 -19.69 -7.08 -16.03
N GLY A 190 -18.58 -7.37 -15.35
CA GLY A 190 -18.38 -8.55 -14.50
C GLY A 190 -17.62 -9.68 -15.20
N GLY A 191 -17.28 -10.74 -14.45
CA GLY A 191 -16.50 -11.88 -14.93
C GLY A 191 -15.12 -11.98 -14.28
N PHE A 192 -14.18 -12.66 -14.96
CA PHE A 192 -12.82 -12.91 -14.48
C PHE A 192 -11.80 -12.55 -15.56
N ALA A 193 -10.77 -11.78 -15.18
CA ALA A 193 -9.71 -11.36 -16.07
C ALA A 193 -8.34 -11.46 -15.39
N THR A 194 -7.35 -12.00 -16.10
CA THR A 194 -5.98 -12.14 -15.59
C THR A 194 -4.97 -11.57 -16.57
N VAL A 195 -4.12 -10.66 -16.11
CA VAL A 195 -2.92 -10.20 -16.81
C VAL A 195 -1.70 -10.68 -16.06
N ILE A 196 -0.78 -11.36 -16.74
CA ILE A 196 0.50 -11.81 -16.18
C ILE A 196 1.64 -11.23 -17.01
N MET A 197 2.61 -10.60 -16.35
CA MET A 197 3.78 -10.01 -16.99
C MET A 197 5.06 -10.47 -16.30
N ASP A 198 6.05 -10.89 -17.09
CA ASP A 198 7.41 -11.17 -16.61
C ASP A 198 8.49 -10.70 -17.59
N GLY A 199 9.75 -10.99 -17.29
CA GLY A 199 10.88 -10.68 -18.16
C GLY A 199 11.13 -9.17 -18.27
N LEU A 200 11.18 -8.67 -19.50
CA LEU A 200 11.27 -7.26 -19.90
C LEU A 200 10.00 -6.79 -20.61
N SER A 201 8.88 -7.49 -20.41
CA SER A 201 7.63 -7.21 -21.11
C SER A 201 7.05 -5.85 -20.74
N GLN A 202 6.26 -5.28 -21.66
CA GLN A 202 5.73 -3.92 -21.51
C GLN A 202 4.26 -3.83 -21.87
N ILE A 203 3.47 -3.20 -21.02
CA ILE A 203 2.14 -2.68 -21.35
C ILE A 203 2.19 -1.16 -21.20
N THR A 204 1.79 -0.45 -22.25
CA THR A 204 1.67 1.02 -22.22
C THR A 204 0.31 1.44 -22.75
N ILE A 205 -0.40 2.25 -21.97
CA ILE A 205 -1.79 2.62 -22.21
C ILE A 205 -1.88 4.15 -22.25
N GLY A 206 -2.42 4.68 -23.33
CA GLY A 206 -2.60 6.12 -23.52
C GLY A 206 -3.64 6.72 -22.56
N SER A 207 -4.76 6.01 -22.35
CA SER A 207 -5.82 6.39 -21.41
C SER A 207 -5.69 5.70 -20.06
N GLY A 208 -6.61 4.82 -19.67
CA GLY A 208 -6.70 4.25 -18.34
C GLY A 208 -6.81 2.73 -18.35
N VAL A 209 -6.70 2.15 -17.16
CA VAL A 209 -6.97 0.73 -16.93
C VAL A 209 -8.03 0.59 -15.85
N SER A 210 -9.02 -0.27 -16.08
CA SER A 210 -9.96 -0.71 -15.05
C SER A 210 -9.78 -2.19 -14.75
N VAL A 211 -9.50 -2.50 -13.48
CA VAL A 211 -9.44 -3.85 -12.93
C VAL A 211 -10.72 -4.07 -12.13
N SER A 212 -11.74 -4.66 -12.77
CA SER A 212 -13.07 -4.91 -12.21
C SER A 212 -13.39 -6.42 -12.18
N GLY A 213 -14.63 -6.82 -11.91
CA GLY A 213 -14.99 -8.23 -11.77
C GLY A 213 -14.20 -8.94 -10.65
N THR A 214 -13.78 -10.19 -10.87
CA THR A 214 -12.77 -10.87 -10.04
C THR A 214 -11.50 -11.02 -10.86
N SER A 215 -10.57 -10.08 -10.69
CA SER A 215 -9.44 -9.93 -11.62
C SER A 215 -8.08 -9.88 -10.92
N LEU A 216 -7.06 -10.34 -11.65
CA LEU A 216 -5.67 -10.38 -11.23
C LEU A 216 -4.78 -9.64 -12.24
N LEU A 217 -3.99 -8.68 -11.76
CA LEU A 217 -2.87 -8.07 -12.48
C LEU A 217 -1.58 -8.45 -11.77
N ASP A 218 -0.75 -9.29 -12.38
CA ASP A 218 0.51 -9.78 -11.80
C ASP A 218 1.70 -9.31 -12.63
N ILE A 219 2.61 -8.56 -12.01
CA ILE A 219 3.77 -7.91 -12.65
C ILE A 219 5.03 -8.34 -11.91
N SER A 220 5.92 -9.06 -12.59
CA SER A 220 7.14 -9.64 -12.00
C SER A 220 8.36 -9.47 -12.91
N GLY A 221 9.52 -10.00 -12.51
CA GLY A 221 10.77 -9.85 -13.25
C GLY A 221 11.21 -8.38 -13.35
N ASN A 222 11.38 -7.87 -14.57
CA ASN A 222 11.63 -6.45 -14.86
C ASN A 222 10.52 -5.90 -15.78
N ALA A 223 9.32 -6.48 -15.70
CA ALA A 223 8.19 -6.08 -16.51
C ALA A 223 7.69 -4.69 -16.10
N MET A 224 7.07 -3.99 -17.05
CA MET A 224 6.66 -2.61 -16.87
C MET A 224 5.26 -2.37 -17.40
N PHE A 225 4.37 -1.94 -16.52
CA PHE A 225 3.00 -1.56 -16.82
C PHE A 225 2.84 -0.07 -16.62
N VAL A 226 2.42 0.65 -17.65
CA VAL A 226 2.25 2.10 -17.60
C VAL A 226 0.89 2.49 -18.15
N THR A 227 0.17 3.31 -17.40
CA THR A 227 -1.10 3.93 -17.83
C THR A 227 -0.98 5.45 -17.79
N GLY A 228 -1.69 6.12 -18.70
CA GLY A 228 -1.58 7.56 -18.90
C GLY A 228 -0.32 7.98 -19.63
N ASN A 229 0.42 7.04 -20.23
CA ASN A 229 1.53 7.33 -21.11
C ASN A 229 1.12 7.07 -22.56
N SER A 230 0.95 8.12 -23.30
CA SER A 230 0.69 8.07 -24.73
C SER A 230 1.94 7.75 -25.55
N ALA A 231 2.67 6.68 -25.19
CA ALA A 231 3.50 6.01 -26.16
C ALA A 231 2.55 5.31 -27.15
N ALA A 232 1.85 6.12 -27.95
CA ALA A 232 0.86 5.66 -28.90
C ALA A 232 1.51 4.59 -29.80
N PRO A 233 0.72 3.65 -30.36
CA PRO A 233 1.26 2.49 -31.06
C PRO A 233 2.24 2.77 -32.23
N GLY A 234 2.37 4.01 -32.72
CA GLY A 234 3.28 4.34 -33.83
C GLY A 234 4.19 5.56 -33.66
N ASP A 235 4.16 6.30 -32.55
CA ASP A 235 4.91 7.57 -32.44
C ASP A 235 5.56 7.75 -31.06
N SER A 236 6.88 7.54 -30.99
CA SER A 236 7.68 7.78 -29.78
C SER A 236 7.96 9.26 -29.50
N ILE A 237 7.54 10.18 -30.37
CA ILE A 237 7.92 11.60 -30.34
C ILE A 237 6.76 12.50 -29.87
N HIS A 238 5.50 12.11 -30.04
CA HIS A 238 4.34 13.02 -29.85
C HIS A 238 3.28 12.57 -28.85
N GLY A 239 3.64 11.76 -27.86
CA GLY A 239 2.68 11.33 -26.86
C GLY A 239 2.00 12.49 -26.10
N ARG A 240 0.66 12.55 -26.14
CA ARG A 240 -0.19 13.28 -25.18
C ARG A 240 -0.89 12.35 -24.17
N THR A 241 -0.64 12.52 -22.88
CA THR A 241 -1.33 11.78 -21.81
C THR A 241 -2.85 12.01 -21.87
N ASN A 242 -3.66 10.94 -21.88
CA ASN A 242 -5.09 11.01 -21.59
C ASN A 242 -5.33 10.81 -20.06
N GLU A 243 -6.43 10.21 -19.63
CA GLU A 243 -6.88 10.22 -18.23
C GLU A 243 -5.90 9.54 -17.26
N GLY A 244 -5.21 8.48 -17.68
CA GLY A 244 -4.12 7.84 -16.93
C GLY A 244 -4.53 7.14 -15.63
N TYR A 245 -5.80 6.77 -15.49
CA TYR A 245 -6.28 6.16 -14.26
C TYR A 245 -5.88 4.69 -14.17
N LEU A 246 -5.58 4.26 -12.94
CA LEU A 246 -5.68 2.88 -12.49
C LEU A 246 -6.93 2.82 -11.61
N THR A 247 -8.01 2.24 -12.13
CA THR A 247 -9.23 2.03 -11.34
C THR A 247 -9.30 0.58 -10.90
N LEU A 248 -9.30 0.36 -9.59
CA LEU A 248 -9.51 -0.94 -8.96
C LEU A 248 -10.95 -0.99 -8.46
N SER A 249 -11.66 -2.09 -8.70
CA SER A 249 -13.01 -2.39 -8.20
C SER A 249 -14.01 -1.21 -8.24
N THR A 250 -14.93 -1.27 -9.19
CA THR A 250 -15.86 -0.17 -9.47
C THR A 250 -17.18 -0.30 -8.73
N ILE A 251 -17.61 -1.53 -8.42
CA ILE A 251 -18.88 -1.84 -7.76
C ILE A 251 -18.70 -2.86 -6.63
N ASP A 252 -19.69 -2.94 -5.73
CA ASP A 252 -19.59 -3.62 -4.43
C ASP A 252 -19.33 -5.14 -4.49
N SER A 253 -19.60 -5.80 -5.61
CA SER A 253 -19.41 -7.26 -5.78
C SER A 253 -18.05 -7.64 -6.36
N GLU A 254 -17.17 -6.67 -6.65
CA GLU A 254 -15.91 -6.89 -7.36
C GLU A 254 -14.71 -7.08 -6.42
N THR A 255 -13.71 -7.79 -6.92
CA THR A 255 -12.40 -7.96 -6.29
C THR A 255 -11.30 -7.77 -7.32
N ALA A 256 -10.49 -6.74 -7.12
CA ALA A 256 -9.28 -6.48 -7.90
C ALA A 256 -8.05 -6.88 -7.07
N THR A 257 -7.19 -7.72 -7.64
CA THR A 257 -5.92 -8.10 -7.03
C THR A 257 -4.78 -7.63 -7.92
N VAL A 258 -3.82 -6.90 -7.35
CA VAL A 258 -2.62 -6.42 -8.03
C VAL A 258 -1.40 -6.90 -7.28
N ASN A 259 -0.54 -7.67 -7.94
CA ASN A 259 0.72 -8.14 -7.38
C ASN A 259 1.87 -7.52 -8.17
N ILE A 260 2.86 -6.98 -7.46
CA ILE A 260 4.08 -6.45 -8.07
C ILE A 260 5.28 -7.01 -7.29
N SER A 261 6.14 -7.77 -7.96
CA SER A 261 7.25 -8.49 -7.32
C SER A 261 8.54 -8.39 -8.14
N ASP A 262 9.64 -8.95 -7.62
CA ASP A 262 10.99 -8.81 -8.16
C ASP A 262 11.36 -7.33 -8.42
N ASN A 263 11.52 -6.90 -9.67
CA ASN A 263 11.75 -5.51 -10.09
C ASN A 263 10.60 -5.00 -11.00
N GLY A 264 9.42 -5.62 -10.90
CA GLY A 264 8.22 -5.23 -11.63
C GLY A 264 7.80 -3.80 -11.29
N LYS A 265 7.28 -3.08 -12.28
CA LYS A 265 6.93 -1.67 -12.16
C LYS A 265 5.51 -1.40 -12.67
N LEU A 266 4.68 -0.79 -11.84
CA LEU A 266 3.39 -0.21 -12.23
C LEU A 266 3.42 1.30 -12.06
N TYR A 267 3.10 1.99 -13.14
CA TYR A 267 3.11 3.43 -13.24
C TYR A 267 1.74 3.92 -13.67
N ALA A 268 1.10 4.72 -12.83
CA ALA A 268 -0.20 5.30 -13.09
C ALA A 268 -0.20 6.80 -12.82
N ARG A 269 -1.11 7.53 -13.47
CA ARG A 269 -1.29 8.96 -13.18
C ARG A 269 -2.15 9.17 -11.94
N THR A 270 -3.18 8.35 -11.78
CA THR A 270 -4.11 8.45 -10.64
C THR A 270 -4.53 7.06 -10.20
N LEU A 271 -4.59 6.83 -8.88
CA LEU A 271 -5.13 5.61 -8.29
C LEU A 271 -6.56 5.85 -7.84
N GLN A 272 -7.49 5.00 -8.27
CA GLN A 272 -8.90 5.13 -7.93
C GLN A 272 -9.44 3.78 -7.48
N GLN A 273 -10.20 3.78 -6.39
CA GLN A 273 -11.05 2.66 -6.02
C GLN A 273 -12.39 3.21 -5.59
N ARG A 274 -13.49 2.63 -6.09
CA ARG A 274 -14.85 3.13 -5.81
C ARG A 274 -15.67 2.18 -4.94
N GLY A 275 -15.76 0.92 -5.32
CA GLY A 275 -16.59 -0.10 -4.67
C GLY A 275 -15.85 -1.42 -4.54
N GLY A 276 -16.43 -2.41 -3.86
CA GLY A 276 -15.85 -3.75 -3.78
C GLY A 276 -14.52 -3.80 -3.02
N ILE A 277 -13.71 -4.82 -3.31
CA ILE A 277 -12.47 -5.13 -2.59
C ILE A 277 -11.27 -4.91 -3.52
N SER A 278 -10.22 -4.27 -3.04
CA SER A 278 -8.96 -4.12 -3.77
C SER A 278 -7.78 -4.55 -2.91
N ASN A 279 -7.02 -5.53 -3.38
CA ASN A 279 -5.81 -6.03 -2.73
C ASN A 279 -4.61 -5.67 -3.60
N VAL A 280 -3.66 -4.94 -3.03
CA VAL A 280 -2.42 -4.54 -3.72
C VAL A 280 -1.26 -5.03 -2.88
N THR A 281 -0.43 -5.91 -3.43
CA THR A 281 0.71 -6.48 -2.70
C THR A 281 2.00 -6.23 -3.48
N LEU A 282 2.97 -5.61 -2.81
CA LEU A 282 4.30 -5.37 -3.36
C LEU A 282 5.36 -6.15 -2.56
N HIS A 283 6.22 -6.88 -3.26
CA HIS A 283 7.32 -7.68 -2.68
C HIS A 283 8.65 -7.35 -3.34
N ASP A 284 9.76 -7.80 -2.73
CA ASP A 284 11.12 -7.63 -3.23
C ASP A 284 11.48 -6.17 -3.54
N ASP A 285 11.79 -5.81 -4.80
CA ASP A 285 12.04 -4.44 -5.27
C ASP A 285 10.87 -3.91 -6.15
N GLY A 286 9.67 -4.52 -6.04
CA GLY A 286 8.48 -4.13 -6.78
C GLY A 286 8.07 -2.68 -6.52
N GLU A 287 7.62 -1.98 -7.56
CA GLU A 287 7.36 -0.54 -7.51
C GLU A 287 5.97 -0.18 -8.05
N LEU A 288 5.20 0.52 -7.24
CA LEU A 288 3.99 1.24 -7.63
C LEU A 288 4.27 2.74 -7.50
N ALA A 289 4.22 3.47 -8.60
CA ALA A 289 4.25 4.93 -8.54
C ALA A 289 2.98 5.53 -9.17
N VAL A 290 2.32 6.38 -8.39
CA VAL A 290 1.25 7.26 -8.83
C VAL A 290 1.84 8.65 -8.94
N PHE A 291 1.95 9.20 -10.15
CA PHE A 291 2.69 10.45 -10.34
C PHE A 291 1.97 11.40 -11.28
N GLU A 292 2.26 12.67 -11.10
CA GLU A 292 1.86 13.72 -11.99
C GLU A 292 2.90 13.84 -13.11
N VAL A 293 2.47 13.46 -14.33
CA VAL A 293 3.30 13.48 -15.55
C VAL A 293 3.76 14.90 -15.95
N PHE A 294 3.31 15.95 -15.25
CA PHE A 294 3.65 17.34 -15.57
C PHE A 294 4.95 17.83 -14.94
N GLU A 295 5.25 17.38 -13.71
CA GLU A 295 6.43 17.85 -12.97
C GLU A 295 7.55 16.81 -12.93
N ASN A 296 7.21 15.52 -12.96
CA ASN A 296 8.16 14.42 -12.90
C ASN A 296 8.09 13.54 -14.16
N ALA A 297 9.23 13.40 -14.83
CA ALA A 297 9.34 12.52 -16.00
C ALA A 297 9.13 11.07 -15.55
N ALA A 298 8.21 10.35 -16.23
CA ALA A 298 8.19 8.89 -16.16
C ALA A 298 9.62 8.36 -16.41
N PRO A 299 10.06 7.28 -15.73
CA PRO A 299 11.39 6.71 -15.96
C PRO A 299 11.58 6.50 -17.46
N SER A 300 12.74 6.92 -17.98
CA SER A 300 13.05 6.92 -19.41
C SER A 300 12.73 5.57 -20.05
N LEU A 301 11.56 5.47 -20.69
CA LEU A 301 11.04 4.24 -21.33
C LEU A 301 11.79 3.87 -22.62
N GLY A 302 12.98 4.43 -22.84
CA GLY A 302 13.65 4.47 -24.13
C GLY A 302 12.94 5.44 -25.07
N ASN A 303 13.53 6.64 -25.25
CA ASN A 303 13.12 7.71 -26.17
C ASN A 303 11.84 8.52 -25.90
N ALA A 304 11.12 8.35 -24.79
CA ALA A 304 9.97 9.21 -24.47
C ALA A 304 10.09 9.87 -23.09
N THR A 305 10.44 11.16 -23.06
CA THR A 305 10.02 12.07 -21.97
C THR A 305 8.59 12.50 -22.28
N VAL A 306 7.63 11.94 -21.55
CA VAL A 306 6.20 12.23 -21.73
C VAL A 306 5.93 13.62 -21.12
N ALA A 307 5.39 14.55 -21.91
CA ALA A 307 4.86 15.81 -21.43
C ALA A 307 3.33 15.70 -21.36
N GLY A 308 2.75 15.84 -20.17
CA GLY A 308 1.29 15.79 -20.01
C GLY A 308 0.55 16.93 -20.72
N SER A 309 -0.75 16.76 -20.97
CA SER A 309 -1.66 17.83 -21.42
C SER A 309 -2.36 18.52 -20.23
N ALA A 310 -2.06 19.80 -19.97
CA ALA A 310 -2.66 20.60 -18.88
C ALA A 310 -4.18 20.85 -19.03
N GLN A 311 -4.84 20.16 -19.96
CA GLN A 311 -6.27 20.26 -20.26
C GLN A 311 -7.01 18.91 -20.09
N GLY A 312 -6.32 17.83 -19.69
CA GLY A 312 -6.96 16.54 -19.38
C GLY A 312 -7.76 16.59 -18.07
N PRO A 313 -8.74 15.68 -17.87
CA PRO A 313 -9.51 15.64 -16.63
C PRO A 313 -8.57 15.40 -15.45
N GLN A 314 -8.47 16.39 -14.57
CA GLN A 314 -7.72 16.30 -13.33
C GLN A 314 -8.51 15.40 -12.35
N ARG A 315 -7.91 14.29 -11.92
CA ARG A 315 -8.53 13.30 -11.02
C ARG A 315 -7.70 13.03 -9.76
N THR A 316 -8.27 13.22 -8.57
CA THR A 316 -7.58 12.94 -7.31
C THR A 316 -7.40 11.44 -7.07
N SER A 317 -6.26 11.07 -6.47
CA SER A 317 -6.01 9.70 -6.04
C SER A 317 -6.80 9.41 -4.76
N HIS A 318 -7.62 8.37 -4.79
CA HIS A 318 -8.49 8.00 -3.67
C HIS A 318 -8.79 6.51 -3.68
N VAL A 319 -8.90 5.92 -2.49
CA VAL A 319 -9.27 4.52 -2.33
C VAL A 319 -10.37 4.35 -1.28
N SER A 320 -11.17 3.31 -1.45
CA SER A 320 -12.34 3.01 -0.62
C SER A 320 -13.35 4.16 -0.58
N ALA A 321 -13.80 4.61 -1.75
CA ALA A 321 -14.67 5.78 -1.87
C ALA A 321 -16.07 5.56 -1.28
N ASN A 322 -16.67 4.40 -1.48
CA ASN A 322 -18.08 4.14 -1.11
C ASN A 322 -18.21 3.30 0.16
N ALA A 323 -19.38 3.36 0.81
CA ALA A 323 -19.69 2.50 1.95
C ALA A 323 -19.55 1.01 1.57
N GLY A 324 -18.89 0.23 2.43
CA GLY A 324 -18.66 -1.20 2.21
C GLY A 324 -17.52 -1.54 1.24
N SER A 325 -16.86 -0.54 0.65
CA SER A 325 -15.63 -0.76 -0.12
C SER A 325 -14.44 -1.05 0.80
N GLU A 326 -13.49 -1.86 0.34
CA GLU A 326 -12.30 -2.26 1.11
C GLU A 326 -11.05 -2.16 0.22
N THR A 327 -9.98 -1.58 0.75
CA THR A 327 -8.67 -1.53 0.10
C THR A 327 -7.59 -1.98 1.08
N VAL A 328 -6.79 -2.95 0.69
CA VAL A 328 -5.61 -3.41 1.44
C VAL A 328 -4.38 -3.25 0.55
N ILE A 329 -3.37 -2.54 1.05
CA ILE A 329 -2.07 -2.37 0.40
C ILE A 329 -0.99 -2.87 1.35
N GLU A 330 -0.24 -3.89 0.94
CA GLU A 330 0.85 -4.47 1.72
C GLU A 330 2.18 -4.31 0.99
N LEU A 331 3.18 -3.76 1.69
CA LEU A 331 4.53 -3.54 1.16
C LEU A 331 5.55 -4.34 1.98
N PHE A 332 6.29 -5.24 1.33
CA PHE A 332 7.29 -6.11 1.95
C PHE A 332 8.69 -5.89 1.39
N ASP A 333 9.70 -6.42 2.08
CA ASP A 333 11.09 -6.42 1.63
C ASP A 333 11.63 -5.01 1.33
N ARG A 334 11.89 -4.65 0.07
CA ARG A 334 12.34 -3.31 -0.40
C ARG A 334 11.33 -2.66 -1.35
N ALA A 335 10.07 -3.11 -1.29
CA ALA A 335 9.00 -2.62 -2.13
C ALA A 335 8.81 -1.11 -1.99
N LYS A 336 8.32 -0.47 -3.07
CA LYS A 336 8.15 0.98 -3.11
C LYS A 336 6.76 1.35 -3.58
N PHE A 337 6.06 2.11 -2.75
CA PHE A 337 4.84 2.79 -3.13
C PHE A 337 5.02 4.31 -2.97
N SER A 338 4.97 5.04 -4.08
CA SER A 338 5.07 6.49 -4.08
C SER A 338 3.84 7.15 -4.72
N VAL A 339 3.34 8.22 -4.10
CA VAL A 339 2.28 9.08 -4.67
C VAL A 339 2.74 10.52 -4.73
N ASP A 340 2.71 11.07 -5.93
CA ASP A 340 3.08 12.43 -6.26
C ASP A 340 2.04 13.00 -7.23
N SER A 341 0.80 13.14 -6.76
CA SER A 341 -0.29 13.72 -7.54
C SER A 341 -0.77 15.04 -6.94
N ALA A 342 -0.40 16.18 -7.53
CA ALA A 342 -0.81 17.54 -7.12
C ALA A 342 -1.60 18.26 -8.22
N LEU A 343 -2.84 17.83 -8.43
CA LEU A 343 -3.65 18.43 -9.47
C LEU A 343 -4.12 19.83 -9.07
N GLU A 344 -3.61 20.84 -9.78
CA GLU A 344 -3.76 22.29 -9.54
C GLU A 344 -5.21 22.80 -9.34
N ASP A 345 -6.23 22.10 -9.88
CA ASP A 345 -7.66 22.47 -9.77
C ASP A 345 -8.50 21.46 -8.97
N SER A 346 -7.87 20.43 -8.38
CA SER A 346 -8.56 19.45 -7.56
C SER A 346 -8.67 19.91 -6.11
N GLY A 347 -9.74 19.51 -5.40
CA GLY A 347 -9.94 19.94 -4.01
C GLY A 347 -8.81 19.53 -3.04
N TRP A 348 -7.98 18.54 -3.40
CA TRP A 348 -6.99 17.91 -2.53
C TRP A 348 -5.81 17.36 -3.35
N SER A 349 -4.61 17.40 -2.77
CA SER A 349 -3.39 16.82 -3.37
C SER A 349 -2.98 15.55 -2.63
N GLY A 350 -2.18 14.69 -3.27
CA GLY A 350 -1.70 13.44 -2.68
C GLY A 350 -2.71 12.31 -2.73
N LEU A 351 -2.95 11.63 -1.61
CA LEU A 351 -3.75 10.40 -1.53
C LEU A 351 -4.84 10.50 -0.46
N VAL A 352 -6.06 10.10 -0.82
CA VAL A 352 -7.18 9.94 0.11
C VAL A 352 -7.43 8.47 0.42
N LEU A 353 -7.41 8.12 1.70
CA LEU A 353 -7.79 6.81 2.22
C LEU A 353 -9.19 6.92 2.82
N SER A 354 -10.09 6.02 2.42
CA SER A 354 -11.50 6.01 2.82
C SER A 354 -12.24 7.33 2.56
N GLY A 355 -12.97 7.35 1.46
CA GLY A 355 -13.79 8.47 1.02
C GLY A 355 -13.20 9.17 -0.20
N GLY A 356 -13.58 10.43 -0.38
CA GLY A 356 -13.18 11.20 -1.54
C GLY A 356 -13.83 10.73 -2.86
N THR A 357 -13.62 11.50 -3.91
CA THR A 357 -14.06 11.16 -5.26
C THR A 357 -13.02 11.63 -6.25
N ASN A 358 -13.02 11.11 -7.47
CA ASN A 358 -12.14 11.54 -8.55
C ASN A 358 -12.26 13.02 -8.95
N ARG A 359 -13.15 13.81 -8.34
CA ARG A 359 -13.29 15.27 -8.57
C ARG A 359 -13.02 16.08 -7.30
N GLY A 360 -12.40 15.48 -6.28
CA GLY A 360 -12.13 16.14 -5.00
C GLY A 360 -13.39 16.45 -4.17
N GLY A 361 -14.49 15.73 -4.38
CA GLY A 361 -15.69 15.80 -3.53
C GLY A 361 -15.71 14.75 -2.42
N ASN A 362 -16.64 14.90 -1.46
CA ASN A 362 -16.86 13.94 -0.37
C ASN A 362 -17.67 12.72 -0.82
N SER A 363 -17.52 11.60 -0.11
CA SER A 363 -18.27 10.35 -0.28
C SER A 363 -18.43 9.63 1.07
N ALA A 364 -19.16 8.52 1.11
CA ALA A 364 -19.39 7.79 2.36
C ALA A 364 -18.10 7.22 2.97
N GLY A 365 -17.15 6.78 2.16
CA GLY A 365 -15.94 6.09 2.60
C GLY A 365 -16.20 4.62 2.98
N GLY A 366 -15.18 3.80 2.77
CA GLY A 366 -15.12 2.39 3.16
C GLY A 366 -13.95 2.12 4.13
N THR A 367 -13.33 0.95 4.04
CA THR A 367 -12.15 0.61 4.85
C THR A 367 -10.88 0.64 4.03
N THR A 368 -9.81 1.21 4.56
CA THR A 368 -8.47 1.18 3.94
C THR A 368 -7.43 0.74 4.94
N MET A 369 -6.50 -0.13 4.53
CA MET A 369 -5.33 -0.49 5.31
C MET A 369 -4.09 -0.42 4.42
N ILE A 370 -3.06 0.28 4.88
CA ILE A 370 -1.72 0.27 4.29
C ILE A 370 -0.77 -0.26 5.34
N SER A 371 -0.03 -1.33 5.02
CA SER A 371 0.95 -1.94 5.92
C SER A 371 2.34 -1.93 5.28
N VAL A 372 3.30 -1.34 5.99
CA VAL A 372 4.69 -1.18 5.54
C VAL A 372 5.60 -2.04 6.38
N HIS A 373 6.25 -3.03 5.75
CA HIS A 373 7.10 -4.03 6.39
C HIS A 373 8.57 -3.89 6.00
N ASP A 374 9.45 -4.50 6.79
CA ASP A 374 10.88 -4.65 6.50
C ASP A 374 11.55 -3.33 6.06
N GLN A 375 12.16 -3.29 4.87
CA GLN A 375 12.81 -2.10 4.29
C GLN A 375 11.94 -1.42 3.23
N ALA A 376 10.63 -1.70 3.21
CA ALA A 376 9.72 -1.14 2.23
C ALA A 376 9.53 0.36 2.46
N SER A 377 9.20 1.09 1.39
CA SER A 377 9.00 2.54 1.43
C SER A 377 7.62 2.94 0.96
N PHE A 378 6.91 3.70 1.79
CA PHE A 378 5.67 4.39 1.46
C PHE A 378 5.90 5.91 1.47
N GLN A 379 5.78 6.57 0.33
CA GLN A 379 6.11 7.98 0.17
C GLN A 379 4.97 8.75 -0.48
N ILE A 380 4.51 9.81 0.16
CA ILE A 380 3.55 10.76 -0.41
C ILE A 380 4.26 12.10 -0.56
N ALA A 381 4.30 12.69 -1.74
CA ALA A 381 4.94 13.99 -1.95
C ALA A 381 4.10 15.17 -1.43
N HIS A 382 2.79 14.98 -1.29
CA HIS A 382 1.82 15.98 -0.86
C HIS A 382 1.06 15.53 0.39
N ASP A 383 -0.24 15.83 0.49
CA ASP A 383 -1.06 15.51 1.64
C ASP A 383 -1.48 14.03 1.66
N LEU A 384 -1.51 13.44 2.86
CA LEU A 384 -2.17 12.16 3.12
C LEU A 384 -3.45 12.42 3.91
N HIS A 385 -4.59 12.19 3.27
CA HIS A 385 -5.91 12.30 3.89
C HIS A 385 -6.35 10.92 4.38
N MET A 386 -6.32 10.71 5.69
CA MET A 386 -6.82 9.49 6.32
C MET A 386 -8.27 9.71 6.80
N THR A 387 -9.19 9.00 6.16
CA THR A 387 -10.64 9.00 6.42
C THR A 387 -11.28 10.36 6.22
N LEU A 388 -11.52 10.68 4.95
CA LEU A 388 -12.30 11.84 4.51
C LEU A 388 -13.81 11.55 4.50
N GLY A 389 -14.18 10.28 4.42
CA GLY A 389 -15.57 9.83 4.25
C GLY A 389 -16.49 10.23 5.40
N ASN A 390 -17.76 10.49 5.09
CA ASN A 390 -18.77 10.90 6.08
C ASN A 390 -19.65 9.75 6.62
N GLY A 391 -19.31 8.49 6.30
CA GLY A 391 -19.99 7.31 6.80
C GLY A 391 -19.41 6.82 8.14
N GLU A 392 -20.25 6.28 9.01
CA GLU A 392 -19.83 5.74 10.33
C GLU A 392 -18.84 4.57 10.20
N ASP A 393 -18.90 3.83 9.08
CA ASP A 393 -18.01 2.69 8.80
C ASP A 393 -16.73 3.11 8.05
N ALA A 394 -16.55 4.41 7.77
CA ALA A 394 -15.34 4.91 7.12
C ALA A 394 -14.12 4.75 8.05
N ASN A 395 -13.11 4.01 7.62
CA ASN A 395 -11.92 3.73 8.41
C ASN A 395 -10.66 3.66 7.55
N SER A 396 -9.54 4.18 8.07
CA SER A 396 -8.22 4.08 7.45
C SER A 396 -7.17 3.70 8.49
N VAL A 397 -6.30 2.74 8.18
CA VAL A 397 -5.20 2.29 9.03
C VAL A 397 -3.88 2.40 8.27
N LEU A 398 -2.89 3.05 8.88
CA LEU A 398 -1.50 3.03 8.42
C LEU A 398 -0.66 2.27 9.46
N GLN A 399 -0.19 1.08 9.10
CA GLN A 399 0.63 0.22 9.94
C GLN A 399 2.10 0.30 9.53
N VAL A 400 2.99 0.46 10.51
CA VAL A 400 4.44 0.48 10.29
C VAL A 400 5.12 -0.59 11.16
N PHE A 401 5.77 -1.56 10.51
CA PHE A 401 6.41 -2.69 11.19
C PHE A 401 7.91 -2.46 11.36
N GLY A 402 8.35 -2.50 12.62
CA GLY A 402 9.77 -2.53 12.95
C GLY A 402 10.54 -1.26 12.57
N PRO A 403 11.88 -1.34 12.61
CA PRO A 403 12.74 -0.16 12.52
C PRO A 403 13.12 0.29 11.11
N ASP A 404 13.00 -0.59 10.11
CA ASP A 404 13.66 -0.39 8.82
C ASP A 404 12.73 0.18 7.73
N ALA A 405 11.42 0.25 7.99
CA ALA A 405 10.44 0.79 7.07
C ALA A 405 10.66 2.30 6.88
N THR A 406 10.39 2.81 5.69
CA THR A 406 10.45 4.25 5.40
C THR A 406 9.06 4.78 5.10
N VAL A 407 8.56 5.70 5.91
CA VAL A 407 7.26 6.34 5.69
C VAL A 407 7.41 7.86 5.71
N THR A 408 7.17 8.51 4.57
CA THR A 408 7.33 9.97 4.43
C THR A 408 6.11 10.62 3.79
N ILE A 409 5.68 11.76 4.34
CA ILE A 409 4.59 12.58 3.82
C ILE A 409 5.14 14.01 3.64
N GLY A 410 5.30 14.44 2.39
CA GLY A 410 5.87 15.75 2.04
C GLY A 410 4.94 16.94 2.30
N GLY A 411 3.63 16.70 2.36
CA GLY A 411 2.62 17.68 2.74
C GLY A 411 2.07 17.45 4.15
N ASP A 412 0.78 17.71 4.32
CA ASP A 412 0.10 17.52 5.60
C ASP A 412 -0.38 16.07 5.78
N LEU A 413 -0.24 15.54 7.00
CA LEU A 413 -0.97 14.37 7.44
C LEU A 413 -2.30 14.83 8.05
N ARG A 414 -3.43 14.34 7.53
CA ARG A 414 -4.78 14.73 7.97
C ARG A 414 -5.55 13.51 8.44
N MET A 415 -5.85 13.44 9.73
CA MET A 415 -6.49 12.27 10.34
C MET A 415 -7.91 12.58 10.81
N ALA A 416 -8.89 12.00 10.11
CA ALA A 416 -10.32 12.06 10.41
C ALA A 416 -10.79 13.49 10.76
N LEU A 417 -10.40 14.45 9.93
CA LEU A 417 -10.72 15.86 10.11
C LEU A 417 -12.17 16.16 9.71
N ASN A 418 -12.74 17.16 10.37
CA ASN A 418 -14.02 17.78 10.00
C ASN A 418 -13.85 18.75 8.82
N GLU A 419 -13.36 18.27 7.67
CA GLU A 419 -13.01 19.14 6.53
C GLU A 419 -14.22 19.82 5.86
N PHE A 420 -15.44 19.35 6.14
CA PHE A 420 -16.69 19.84 5.54
C PHE A 420 -17.64 20.50 6.54
N ASP A 421 -17.14 21.00 7.67
CA ASP A 421 -17.94 21.61 8.76
C ASP A 421 -19.03 20.67 9.35
N GLU A 422 -18.90 19.36 9.12
CA GLU A 422 -19.71 18.30 9.70
C GLU A 422 -18.81 17.39 10.54
N GLU A 423 -19.35 16.85 11.64
CA GLU A 423 -18.64 15.85 12.45
C GLU A 423 -18.37 14.62 11.58
N ASN A 424 -17.10 14.30 11.37
CA ASN A 424 -16.63 13.13 10.66
C ASN A 424 -16.79 11.92 11.60
N PRO A 425 -17.75 11.02 11.32
CA PRO A 425 -17.99 9.86 12.18
C PRO A 425 -16.95 8.75 11.96
N GLY A 426 -16.15 8.86 10.90
CA GLY A 426 -15.12 7.88 10.57
C GLY A 426 -13.92 7.91 11.52
N SER A 427 -13.06 6.92 11.40
CA SER A 427 -11.85 6.77 12.22
C SER A 427 -10.59 6.69 11.37
N ALA A 428 -9.48 7.23 11.88
CA ALA A 428 -8.17 7.13 11.25
C ALA A 428 -7.16 6.62 12.28
N THR A 429 -6.42 5.56 11.96
CA THR A 429 -5.50 4.91 12.88
C THR A 429 -4.08 4.93 12.34
N ILE A 430 -3.15 5.40 13.17
CA ILE A 430 -1.72 5.11 12.99
C ILE A 430 -1.36 3.99 13.95
N GLU A 431 -0.76 2.94 13.43
CA GLU A 431 -0.34 1.78 14.20
C GLU A 431 1.16 1.51 14.03
N SER A 432 1.88 1.47 15.16
CA SER A 432 3.28 1.05 15.19
C SER A 432 3.40 -0.35 15.75
N ILE A 433 4.02 -1.26 14.97
CA ILE A 433 4.22 -2.64 15.37
C ILE A 433 5.70 -2.85 15.67
N ILE A 434 6.02 -2.79 16.95
CA ILE A 434 7.40 -2.82 17.46
C ILE A 434 7.92 -4.26 17.42
N THR A 435 9.03 -4.45 16.71
CA THR A 435 9.73 -5.74 16.55
C THR A 435 11.12 -5.76 17.20
N GLY A 436 11.57 -4.62 17.75
CA GLY A 436 12.92 -4.44 18.30
C GLY A 436 13.05 -3.18 19.16
N PRO A 437 14.28 -2.84 19.61
CA PRO A 437 14.54 -1.70 20.50
C PRO A 437 14.42 -0.33 19.83
N THR A 438 14.14 -0.31 18.52
CA THR A 438 13.92 0.89 17.71
C THR A 438 12.71 0.67 16.82
N GLN A 439 12.09 1.75 16.36
CA GLN A 439 10.90 1.75 15.54
C GLN A 439 11.03 2.80 14.43
N ALA A 440 10.55 2.47 13.24
CA ALA A 440 10.50 3.42 12.13
C ALA A 440 9.50 4.54 12.45
N THR A 441 9.89 5.76 12.11
CA THR A 441 9.08 6.95 12.31
C THR A 441 8.27 7.26 11.05
N ILE A 442 7.02 7.70 11.24
CA ILE A 442 6.27 8.39 10.18
C ILE A 442 6.78 9.84 10.16
N ASP A 443 7.48 10.22 9.10
CA ASP A 443 8.02 11.57 8.95
C ASP A 443 7.09 12.42 8.07
N VAL A 444 6.55 13.49 8.65
CA VAL A 444 5.66 14.46 7.98
C VAL A 444 6.38 15.79 7.84
N ASP A 445 6.63 16.25 6.61
CA ASP A 445 7.27 17.54 6.35
C ASP A 445 6.33 18.72 6.68
N GLY A 446 5.03 18.56 6.43
CA GLY A 446 3.97 19.52 6.77
C GLY A 446 3.43 19.36 8.19
N ALA A 447 2.15 19.72 8.39
CA ALA A 447 1.48 19.58 9.68
C ALA A 447 0.83 18.21 9.82
N ALA A 448 0.89 17.61 11.00
CA ALA A 448 0.05 16.49 11.39
C ALA A 448 -1.19 17.02 12.12
N LYS A 449 -2.32 17.00 11.41
CA LYS A 449 -3.63 17.50 11.87
C LYS A 449 -4.48 16.32 12.34
N ILE A 450 -4.73 16.25 13.64
CA ILE A 450 -5.36 15.11 14.31
C ILE A 450 -6.62 15.59 15.03
N ASP A 451 -7.79 15.18 14.55
CA ASP A 451 -9.07 15.43 15.26
C ASP A 451 -9.58 14.12 15.87
N TYR A 452 -9.96 13.16 15.02
CA TYR A 452 -10.48 11.86 15.46
C TYR A 452 -9.55 10.69 15.14
N GLY A 453 -8.24 10.94 15.27
CA GLY A 453 -7.22 9.92 15.11
C GLY A 453 -7.10 9.00 16.32
N THR A 454 -6.76 7.73 16.08
CA THR A 454 -6.37 6.74 17.10
C THR A 454 -4.88 6.41 16.92
N LEU A 455 -4.15 6.38 18.04
CA LEU A 455 -2.78 5.86 18.09
C LEU A 455 -2.81 4.43 18.65
N VAL A 456 -2.26 3.48 17.91
CA VAL A 456 -2.12 2.08 18.34
C VAL A 456 -0.66 1.69 18.38
N VAL A 457 -0.26 0.99 19.43
CA VAL A 457 1.05 0.33 19.50
C VAL A 457 0.84 -1.14 19.81
N ASN A 458 1.56 -1.99 19.10
CA ASN A 458 1.54 -3.44 19.30
C ASN A 458 2.97 -4.00 19.27
N PHE A 459 3.16 -5.20 19.84
CA PHE A 459 4.41 -5.93 19.75
C PHE A 459 4.26 -7.11 18.80
N ASN A 460 5.32 -7.39 18.04
CA ASN A 460 5.43 -8.63 17.27
C ASN A 460 6.76 -9.32 17.58
N GLY A 461 6.70 -10.35 18.43
CA GLY A 461 7.88 -11.13 18.82
C GLY A 461 8.88 -10.38 19.71
N TYR A 462 8.50 -9.21 20.24
CA TYR A 462 9.38 -8.34 21.02
C TYR A 462 8.82 -8.05 22.42
N THR A 463 9.72 -7.84 23.39
CA THR A 463 9.39 -7.44 24.76
C THR A 463 10.31 -6.30 25.15
N PRO A 464 9.77 -5.07 25.34
CA PRO A 464 10.63 -3.93 25.64
C PRO A 464 11.32 -4.01 26.99
N THR A 465 12.44 -3.31 27.09
CA THR A 465 13.15 -3.04 28.34
C THR A 465 13.00 -1.58 28.75
N GLY A 466 13.25 -1.29 30.03
CA GLY A 466 13.19 0.07 30.56
C GLY A 466 14.19 1.00 29.87
N GLY A 467 13.76 2.25 29.63
CA GLY A 467 14.57 3.29 28.99
C GLY A 467 14.52 3.27 27.46
N GLU A 468 13.86 2.28 26.83
CA GLU A 468 13.63 2.31 25.39
C GLU A 468 12.65 3.42 25.00
N SER A 469 12.94 4.11 23.90
CA SER A 469 12.10 5.18 23.37
C SER A 469 11.85 4.98 21.88
N TYR A 470 10.62 5.21 21.47
CA TYR A 470 10.15 5.07 20.10
C TYR A 470 9.58 6.40 19.61
N VAL A 471 10.19 6.97 18.58
CA VAL A 471 9.62 8.12 17.86
C VAL A 471 8.63 7.58 16.84
N LEU A 472 7.35 7.77 17.08
CA LEU A 472 6.29 7.18 16.25
C LEU A 472 5.89 8.09 15.08
N LEU A 473 5.92 9.40 15.31
CA LEU A 473 5.55 10.44 14.36
C LEU A 473 6.41 11.68 14.57
N ASN A 474 6.97 12.22 13.51
CA ASN A 474 7.55 13.56 13.45
C ASN A 474 6.71 14.43 12.49
N ALA A 475 6.51 15.70 12.84
CA ALA A 475 5.84 16.68 11.99
C ALA A 475 6.41 18.09 12.20
N SER A 476 6.23 19.00 11.23
CA SER A 476 6.57 20.41 11.44
C SER A 476 5.74 21.06 12.54
N THR A 477 4.47 20.67 12.64
CA THR A 477 3.56 20.93 13.75
C THR A 477 2.64 19.73 13.97
N ILE A 478 2.29 19.45 15.23
CA ILE A 478 1.20 18.55 15.59
C ILE A 478 0.05 19.40 16.10
N GLU A 479 -1.08 19.33 15.40
CA GLU A 479 -2.31 20.07 15.68
C GLU A 479 -3.39 19.11 16.15
N GLY A 480 -4.03 19.42 17.28
CA GLY A 480 -5.05 18.57 17.89
C GLY A 480 -4.48 17.43 18.74
N THR A 481 -5.29 16.42 19.01
CA THR A 481 -4.94 15.30 19.92
C THR A 481 -5.58 14.01 19.46
N PHE A 482 -4.93 12.87 19.69
CA PHE A 482 -5.57 11.57 19.47
C PHE A 482 -6.82 11.43 20.36
N ARG A 483 -7.90 10.92 19.78
CA ARG A 483 -9.14 10.58 20.49
C ARG A 483 -8.93 9.40 21.42
N GLU A 484 -8.16 8.42 20.97
CA GLU A 484 -7.86 7.20 21.70
C GLU A 484 -6.39 6.80 21.51
N THR A 485 -5.81 6.21 22.55
CA THR A 485 -4.49 5.62 22.51
C THR A 485 -4.56 4.21 23.06
N LEU A 486 -4.25 3.23 22.23
CA LEU A 486 -4.27 1.81 22.57
C LEU A 486 -2.83 1.33 22.67
N LEU A 487 -2.32 1.27 23.90
CA LEU A 487 -0.97 0.81 24.20
C LEU A 487 -1.02 -0.61 24.79
N PRO A 488 -0.08 -1.49 24.43
CA PRO A 488 -0.07 -2.86 24.94
C PRO A 488 0.41 -2.86 26.40
N SER A 489 0.00 -3.85 27.19
CA SER A 489 0.48 -4.00 28.56
C SER A 489 1.97 -4.30 28.57
N LEU A 490 2.73 -3.62 29.43
CA LEU A 490 4.14 -3.88 29.64
C LEU A 490 4.38 -4.89 30.77
N PRO A 491 5.47 -5.68 30.71
CA PRO A 491 5.86 -6.59 31.79
C PRO A 491 6.45 -5.86 32.99
N ASN A 492 6.66 -6.59 34.10
CA ASN A 492 7.49 -6.18 35.25
C ASN A 492 7.18 -4.80 35.84
N ARG A 493 5.89 -4.43 35.94
CA ARG A 493 5.45 -3.13 36.46
C ARG A 493 6.04 -1.93 35.72
N MET A 494 6.46 -2.09 34.46
CA MET A 494 6.82 -0.98 33.59
C MET A 494 5.56 -0.22 33.16
N SER A 495 5.73 1.05 32.82
CA SER A 495 4.66 1.92 32.33
C SER A 495 5.09 2.64 31.06
N TRP A 496 4.12 3.15 30.33
CA TRP A 496 4.35 4.00 29.17
C TRP A 496 4.39 5.46 29.59
N ASP A 497 5.38 6.20 29.11
CA ASP A 497 5.33 7.66 29.02
C ASP A 497 5.11 8.05 27.56
N LEU A 498 3.88 8.46 27.25
CA LEU A 498 3.50 8.98 25.93
C LEU A 498 3.58 10.51 25.95
N GLN A 499 4.56 11.05 25.23
CA GLN A 499 4.78 12.47 25.07
C GLN A 499 4.38 12.92 23.67
N ILE A 500 3.37 13.77 23.58
CA ILE A 500 2.99 14.46 22.34
C ILE A 500 3.47 15.91 22.48
N THR A 501 4.57 16.21 21.82
CA THR A 501 5.11 17.57 21.73
C THR A 501 4.51 18.31 20.53
N GLY A 502 4.87 19.58 20.35
CA GLY A 502 4.42 20.34 19.18
C GLY A 502 4.93 19.81 17.84
N THR A 503 5.87 18.87 17.81
CA THR A 503 6.51 18.36 16.57
C THR A 503 6.72 16.85 16.55
N GLN A 504 6.43 16.14 17.64
CA GLN A 504 6.80 14.73 17.77
C GLN A 504 5.87 13.98 18.72
N VAL A 505 5.54 12.73 18.36
CA VAL A 505 4.96 11.71 19.24
C VAL A 505 6.08 10.75 19.66
N LEU A 506 6.46 10.82 20.93
CA LEU A 506 7.50 10.00 21.55
C LEU A 506 6.86 9.07 22.58
N LEU A 507 7.15 7.78 22.50
CA LEU A 507 6.72 6.79 23.47
C LEU A 507 7.92 6.19 24.17
N THR A 508 7.99 6.30 25.49
CA THR A 508 9.11 5.78 26.30
C THR A 508 8.64 4.71 27.27
N VAL A 509 9.42 3.64 27.40
CA VAL A 509 9.22 2.59 28.39
C VAL A 509 9.83 3.04 29.72
N MET A 510 8.99 3.34 30.69
CA MET A 510 9.41 3.74 32.03
C MET A 510 9.51 2.53 32.94
N THR A 511 10.59 2.45 33.71
CA THR A 511 10.71 1.55 34.85
C THR A 511 10.16 2.23 36.09
N SER A 512 9.17 1.63 36.74
CA SER A 512 8.52 2.13 37.97
C SER A 512 9.44 2.30 39.19
N ALA A 513 10.74 2.02 39.03
CA ALA A 513 11.72 1.95 40.10
C ALA A 513 13.05 2.64 39.76
N ASP A 514 13.14 3.30 38.61
CA ASP A 514 14.26 4.20 38.26
C ASP A 514 13.90 5.59 38.80
N PHE A 515 14.28 5.84 40.05
CA PHE A 515 13.89 7.05 40.78
C PHE A 515 14.73 8.27 40.40
N ASN A 516 15.87 8.05 39.76
CA ASN A 516 16.73 9.13 39.29
C ASN A 516 16.50 9.48 37.80
N GLY A 517 15.75 8.64 37.07
CA GLY A 517 15.30 8.88 35.70
C GLY A 517 16.39 8.74 34.65
N ASN A 518 17.45 7.97 34.92
CA ASN A 518 18.58 7.78 33.99
C ASN A 518 18.37 6.60 33.03
N GLY A 519 17.25 5.89 33.12
CA GLY A 519 16.88 4.72 32.32
C GLY A 519 17.54 3.42 32.78
N VAL A 520 18.29 3.42 33.89
CA VAL A 520 19.04 2.27 34.39
C VAL A 520 18.67 2.01 35.84
N LEU A 521 18.10 0.83 36.11
CA LEU A 521 17.82 0.40 37.47
C LEU A 521 19.11 -0.04 38.18
N ASP A 522 19.69 0.82 39.02
CA ASP A 522 20.99 0.58 39.66
C ASP A 522 21.01 0.88 41.18
N ALA A 523 22.21 0.90 41.79
CA ALA A 523 22.37 1.15 43.22
C ALA A 523 21.82 2.52 43.66
N ALA A 524 21.90 3.54 42.80
CA ALA A 524 21.43 4.87 43.12
C ALA A 524 19.91 4.91 43.32
N ASP A 525 19.15 4.08 42.60
CA ASP A 525 17.70 4.00 42.77
C ASP A 525 17.32 3.35 44.10
N ILE A 526 17.91 2.22 44.46
CA ILE A 526 17.62 1.60 45.75
C ILE A 526 18.13 2.45 46.92
N ASP A 527 19.18 3.24 46.74
CA ASP A 527 19.62 4.23 47.71
C ASP A 527 18.58 5.35 47.89
N LEU A 528 17.98 5.85 46.80
CA LEU A 528 16.88 6.83 46.83
C LEU A 528 15.64 6.26 47.52
N LEU A 529 15.25 5.02 47.19
CA LEU A 529 14.15 4.32 47.87
C LEU A 529 14.42 4.16 49.36
N SER A 530 15.63 3.74 49.73
CA SER A 530 16.03 3.57 51.14
C SER A 530 16.00 4.91 51.88
N ALA A 531 16.41 6.00 51.24
CA ALA A 531 16.29 7.35 51.80
C ALA A 531 14.83 7.75 52.01
N GLN A 532 13.93 7.44 51.08
CA GLN A 532 12.51 7.74 51.21
C GLN A 532 11.86 6.94 52.35
N VAL A 533 12.14 5.63 52.43
CA VAL A 533 11.69 4.74 53.53
C VAL A 533 12.11 5.31 54.89
N ARG A 534 13.38 5.71 55.04
CA ARG A 534 13.88 6.34 56.28
C ARG A 534 13.21 7.66 56.61
N SER A 535 12.83 8.44 55.59
CA SER A 535 12.16 9.74 55.81
C SER A 535 10.77 9.58 56.43
N GLY A 536 10.12 8.42 56.21
CA GLY A 536 8.74 8.15 56.63
C GLY A 536 7.69 9.05 55.94
N VAL A 537 8.09 9.77 54.89
CA VAL A 537 7.19 10.60 54.09
C VAL A 537 6.62 9.74 52.98
N PHE A 538 5.30 9.64 52.92
CA PHE A 538 4.64 9.00 51.79
C PHE A 538 4.87 9.81 50.52
N ASP A 539 5.38 9.14 49.51
CA ASP A 539 5.46 9.63 48.14
C ASP A 539 5.09 8.46 47.23
N ALA A 540 4.04 8.63 46.44
CA ALA A 540 3.42 7.57 45.66
C ALA A 540 4.37 6.96 44.62
N GLN A 541 5.44 7.68 44.23
CA GLN A 541 6.42 7.11 43.30
C GLN A 541 7.26 5.98 43.94
N TYR A 542 7.42 5.97 45.27
CA TYR A 542 8.24 4.99 46.00
C TYR A 542 7.41 3.85 46.65
N ASP A 543 6.09 3.91 46.58
CA ASP A 543 5.17 2.85 47.03
C ASP A 543 5.03 1.81 45.90
N LEU A 544 5.96 0.86 45.87
CA LEU A 544 6.10 -0.14 44.81
C LEU A 544 5.14 -1.32 44.98
N ASN A 545 4.61 -1.52 46.18
CA ASN A 545 3.66 -2.59 46.48
C ASN A 545 2.18 -2.13 46.46
N ASP A 546 1.93 -0.83 46.28
CA ASP A 546 0.63 -0.16 46.21
C ASP A 546 -0.21 -0.30 47.51
N ASP A 547 0.43 -0.42 48.68
CA ASP A 547 -0.26 -0.58 49.97
C ASP A 547 -0.56 0.75 50.69
N GLY A 548 -0.12 1.88 50.12
CA GLY A 548 -0.31 3.22 50.65
C GLY A 548 0.75 3.64 51.67
N THR A 549 1.83 2.87 51.82
CA THR A 549 3.00 3.19 52.65
C THR A 549 4.30 3.05 51.84
N VAL A 550 5.36 3.74 52.28
CA VAL A 550 6.70 3.59 51.70
C VAL A 550 7.60 3.00 52.77
N ASP A 551 7.84 1.69 52.73
CA ASP A 551 8.55 0.94 53.75
C ASP A 551 9.49 -0.16 53.21
N GLY A 552 9.94 -1.07 54.09
CA GLY A 552 10.83 -2.15 53.71
C GLY A 552 10.24 -3.14 52.72
N LEU A 553 8.91 -3.25 52.63
CA LEU A 553 8.23 -4.08 51.64
C LEU A 553 8.40 -3.55 50.22
N ASP A 554 8.50 -2.23 50.05
CA ASP A 554 8.81 -1.63 48.74
C ASP A 554 10.24 -1.96 48.31
N ARG A 555 11.19 -1.93 49.26
CA ARG A 555 12.57 -2.39 48.99
C ARG A 555 12.58 -3.86 48.58
N ASP A 556 11.77 -4.70 49.24
CA ASP A 556 11.63 -6.10 48.86
C ASP A 556 11.10 -6.27 47.42
N VAL A 557 10.11 -5.47 47.01
CA VAL A 557 9.59 -5.44 45.63
C VAL A 557 10.68 -4.99 44.66
N TRP A 558 11.40 -3.92 44.96
CA TRP A 558 12.50 -3.40 44.13
C TRP A 558 13.55 -4.49 43.88
N VAL A 559 14.06 -5.12 44.95
CA VAL A 559 15.12 -6.13 44.88
C VAL A 559 14.63 -7.40 44.21
N ASN A 560 13.51 -7.95 44.65
CA ASN A 560 13.12 -9.31 44.28
C ASN A 560 12.27 -9.39 43.02
N GLU A 561 11.41 -8.40 42.78
CA GLU A 561 10.43 -8.45 41.69
C GLU A 561 10.86 -7.62 40.48
N ILE A 562 11.35 -6.39 40.72
CA ILE A 562 11.68 -5.44 39.65
C ILE A 562 13.10 -5.65 39.14
N LYS A 563 14.13 -5.45 39.98
CA LYS A 563 15.53 -5.69 39.63
C LYS A 563 15.85 -7.17 39.49
N ARG A 564 15.09 -8.03 40.18
CA ARG A 564 15.32 -9.48 40.30
C ARG A 564 16.77 -9.79 40.69
N THR A 565 17.31 -9.07 41.67
CA THR A 565 18.60 -9.38 42.28
C THR A 565 18.42 -9.92 43.70
N TYR A 566 19.49 -9.98 44.49
CA TYR A 566 19.52 -10.40 45.88
C TYR A 566 19.96 -9.25 46.78
N TYR A 567 19.42 -9.22 48.00
CA TYR A 567 20.12 -8.53 49.08
C TYR A 567 21.53 -9.13 49.21
N GLY A 568 22.54 -8.27 49.17
CA GLY A 568 23.94 -8.69 49.13
C GLY A 568 24.65 -8.49 47.79
N ASP A 569 23.91 -8.34 46.67
CA ASP A 569 24.50 -8.08 45.36
C ASP A 569 24.94 -6.62 45.24
N ALA A 570 26.15 -6.32 45.70
CA ALA A 570 26.72 -4.97 45.68
C ALA A 570 27.09 -4.52 44.25
N THR A 571 27.35 -5.46 43.35
CA THR A 571 27.79 -5.18 41.97
C THR A 571 26.64 -5.07 40.96
N MET A 572 25.42 -5.39 41.38
CA MET A 572 24.19 -5.38 40.57
C MET A 572 24.22 -6.32 39.37
N ASP A 573 25.00 -7.40 39.43
CA ASP A 573 25.16 -8.38 38.34
C ASP A 573 24.19 -9.58 38.43
N GLY A 574 23.26 -9.53 39.39
CA GLY A 574 22.14 -10.47 39.53
C GLY A 574 22.45 -11.70 40.37
N LYS A 575 23.62 -11.76 41.02
CA LYS A 575 24.03 -12.81 41.97
C LYS A 575 24.59 -12.17 43.23
N PHE A 576 24.49 -12.87 44.35
CA PHE A 576 25.19 -12.50 45.58
C PHE A 576 26.26 -13.56 45.86
N ASP A 577 27.54 -13.21 45.70
CA ASP A 577 28.66 -14.11 45.90
C ASP A 577 29.86 -13.45 46.61
N SER A 578 30.97 -14.18 46.71
CA SER A 578 32.19 -13.66 47.36
C SER A 578 32.77 -12.39 46.70
N GLY A 579 32.47 -12.13 45.42
CA GLY A 579 32.85 -10.91 44.71
C GLY A 579 32.21 -9.67 45.31
N ASP A 580 30.92 -9.73 45.63
CA ASP A 580 30.20 -8.63 46.29
C ASP A 580 30.77 -8.33 47.67
N LEU A 581 31.07 -9.38 48.44
CA LEU A 581 31.71 -9.24 49.75
C LEU A 581 33.08 -8.56 49.64
N VAL A 582 33.87 -8.91 48.63
CA VAL A 582 35.15 -8.25 48.37
C VAL A 582 34.95 -6.78 48.02
N GLU A 583 33.96 -6.44 47.20
CA GLU A 583 33.65 -5.06 46.82
C GLU A 583 33.31 -4.19 48.03
N VAL A 584 32.35 -4.60 48.87
CA VAL A 584 31.94 -3.83 50.05
C VAL A 584 33.05 -3.72 51.10
N PHE A 585 33.89 -4.75 51.26
CA PHE A 585 35.05 -4.66 52.16
C PHE A 585 36.17 -3.77 51.62
N GLN A 586 36.29 -3.61 50.29
CA GLN A 586 37.24 -2.66 49.71
C GLN A 586 36.80 -1.21 49.94
N ALA A 587 35.50 -0.94 50.03
CA ALA A 587 34.99 0.37 50.42
C ALA A 587 35.41 0.77 51.85
N GLY A 588 35.63 -0.22 52.73
CA GLY A 588 36.22 -0.01 54.05
C GLY A 588 35.26 0.59 55.08
N GLN A 589 33.95 0.43 54.89
CA GLN A 589 32.91 1.04 55.72
C GLN A 589 32.33 0.10 56.79
N TYR A 590 32.70 -1.18 56.75
CA TYR A 590 32.22 -2.17 57.73
C TYR A 590 32.61 -1.79 59.16
N GLU A 591 31.62 -1.50 60.00
CA GLU A 591 31.80 -1.19 61.43
C GLU A 591 32.86 -0.07 61.67
N ASP A 592 32.94 0.91 60.76
CA ASP A 592 33.97 1.96 60.80
C ASP A 592 33.65 3.10 61.79
N GLY A 593 32.39 3.19 62.22
CA GLY A 593 31.87 4.18 63.16
C GLY A 593 31.62 5.57 62.55
N ILE A 594 31.59 5.69 61.23
CA ILE A 594 31.29 6.92 60.49
C ILE A 594 29.83 6.91 60.04
N VAL A 595 29.02 7.68 60.75
CA VAL A 595 27.57 7.67 60.52
C VAL A 595 27.19 8.14 59.11
N GLY A 596 26.35 7.37 58.42
CA GLY A 596 25.66 7.74 57.19
C GLY A 596 26.55 7.77 55.95
N ASN A 597 27.64 7.00 55.93
CA ASN A 597 28.57 6.97 54.81
C ASN A 597 28.36 5.79 53.84
N SER A 598 27.43 4.89 54.13
CA SER A 598 27.21 3.66 53.36
C SER A 598 26.05 3.78 52.36
N THR A 599 26.20 3.12 51.23
CA THR A 599 25.21 2.94 50.16
C THR A 599 25.04 1.45 49.88
N TRP A 600 24.06 1.07 49.06
CA TRP A 600 23.87 -0.33 48.68
C TRP A 600 25.15 -0.98 48.14
N ALA A 601 25.87 -0.27 47.26
CA ALA A 601 27.10 -0.74 46.64
C ALA A 601 28.28 -0.84 47.63
N THR A 602 28.20 -0.19 48.79
CA THR A 602 29.24 -0.26 49.83
C THR A 602 28.80 -1.01 51.09
N GLY A 603 27.57 -1.54 51.12
CA GLY A 603 27.11 -2.53 52.10
C GLY A 603 25.80 -2.22 52.84
N ASP A 604 25.14 -1.08 52.61
CA ASP A 604 23.83 -0.71 53.21
C ASP A 604 22.68 -1.52 52.59
N TRP A 605 22.58 -2.80 52.95
CA TRP A 605 21.56 -3.71 52.42
C TRP A 605 20.27 -3.66 53.21
N ASN A 606 20.31 -3.24 54.47
CA ASN A 606 19.12 -3.04 55.30
C ASN A 606 18.46 -1.66 55.09
N GLY A 607 19.16 -0.71 54.46
CA GLY A 607 18.67 0.64 54.17
C GLY A 607 18.73 1.59 55.36
N ASP A 608 19.70 1.48 56.27
CA ASP A 608 19.88 2.35 57.45
C ASP A 608 21.07 3.32 57.37
N THR A 609 21.79 3.33 56.24
CA THR A 609 23.00 4.15 55.93
C THR A 609 24.31 3.75 56.60
N GLU A 610 24.32 2.63 57.33
CA GLU A 610 25.54 2.01 57.85
C GLU A 610 25.84 0.71 57.09
N PHE A 611 27.10 0.27 57.12
CA PHE A 611 27.44 -1.10 56.76
C PHE A 611 27.91 -1.81 58.02
N ASP A 612 27.05 -2.63 58.61
CA ASP A 612 27.35 -3.32 59.86
C ASP A 612 26.89 -4.78 59.86
N SER A 613 26.98 -5.42 61.02
CA SER A 613 26.60 -6.83 61.15
C SER A 613 25.12 -7.12 60.83
N SER A 614 24.24 -6.11 60.87
CA SER A 614 22.82 -6.24 60.55
C SER A 614 22.55 -6.32 59.05
N ASP A 615 23.37 -5.71 58.20
CA ASP A 615 23.29 -5.88 56.73
C ASP A 615 23.59 -7.31 56.32
N PHE A 616 24.58 -7.93 56.96
CA PHE A 616 24.84 -9.35 56.78
C PHE A 616 23.65 -10.19 57.18
N VAL A 617 22.98 -9.85 58.30
CA VAL A 617 21.75 -10.57 58.68
C VAL A 617 20.69 -10.42 57.60
N THR A 618 20.47 -9.21 57.06
CA THR A 618 19.52 -8.97 55.96
C THR A 618 19.87 -9.80 54.72
N ALA A 619 21.08 -9.68 54.19
CA ALA A 619 21.50 -10.37 52.97
C ALA A 619 21.53 -11.91 53.10
N PHE A 620 22.08 -12.44 54.20
CA PHE A 620 22.14 -13.89 54.40
C PHE A 620 20.80 -14.49 54.77
N SER A 621 19.93 -13.77 55.50
CA SER A 621 18.58 -14.26 55.80
C SER A 621 17.67 -14.30 54.57
N ALA A 622 17.91 -13.43 53.59
CA ALA A 622 17.26 -13.48 52.28
C ALA A 622 17.65 -14.74 51.45
N GLY A 623 18.73 -15.44 51.83
CA GLY A 623 19.09 -16.75 51.29
C GLY A 623 19.69 -16.76 49.89
N GLY A 624 20.21 -15.62 49.42
CA GLY A 624 20.75 -15.45 48.06
C GLY A 624 22.20 -15.86 47.85
N TYR A 625 22.98 -15.99 48.93
CA TYR A 625 24.42 -16.18 48.84
C TYR A 625 24.79 -17.49 48.12
N GLU A 626 25.59 -17.39 47.06
CA GLU A 626 26.03 -18.50 46.20
C GLU A 626 24.86 -19.30 45.58
N ALA A 627 23.67 -18.69 45.47
CA ALA A 627 22.51 -19.29 44.80
C ALA A 627 22.62 -19.26 43.25
N GLY A 628 23.59 -18.51 42.73
CA GLY A 628 23.77 -18.26 41.30
C GLY A 628 22.95 -17.06 40.80
N PRO A 629 23.11 -16.66 39.53
CA PRO A 629 22.44 -15.50 38.98
C PRO A 629 20.92 -15.75 38.81
N ARG A 630 20.11 -14.78 39.22
CA ARG A 630 18.68 -14.74 38.87
C ARG A 630 18.57 -14.45 37.38
N ALA A 631 17.84 -15.30 36.66
CA ALA A 631 17.63 -15.11 35.23
C ALA A 631 16.83 -13.83 34.97
N ALA A 632 17.37 -12.92 34.15
CA ALA A 632 16.53 -12.02 33.37
C ALA A 632 15.64 -12.91 32.50
N VAL A 633 14.32 -12.83 32.68
CA VAL A 633 13.38 -13.78 32.07
C VAL A 633 13.52 -13.71 30.55
N SER A 634 13.91 -14.81 29.90
CA SER A 634 13.70 -14.91 28.46
C SER A 634 12.19 -14.99 28.25
N ALA A 635 11.63 -14.06 27.48
CA ALA A 635 10.21 -14.08 27.11
C ALA A 635 9.81 -15.50 26.69
N VAL A 636 8.86 -16.09 27.42
CA VAL A 636 8.27 -17.37 27.06
C VAL A 636 7.43 -17.09 25.81
N PRO A 637 7.66 -17.77 24.68
CA PRO A 637 6.79 -17.61 23.52
C PRO A 637 5.36 -17.95 23.95
N GLU A 638 4.46 -16.97 23.89
CA GLU A 638 3.06 -17.25 24.19
C GLU A 638 2.54 -18.33 23.23
N PRO A 639 1.75 -19.28 23.72
CA PRO A 639 1.18 -20.30 22.86
C PRO A 639 0.35 -19.62 21.77
N ALA A 640 0.46 -20.12 20.54
CA ALA A 640 -0.18 -19.65 19.31
C ALA A 640 -1.71 -19.43 19.42
N SER A 641 -2.10 -18.41 20.17
CA SER A 641 -3.49 -18.04 20.47
C SER A 641 -4.15 -17.50 19.21
N TRP A 642 -3.35 -16.97 18.30
CA TRP A 642 -3.70 -16.54 16.94
C TRP A 642 -4.09 -17.74 16.07
N VAL A 643 -3.46 -18.91 16.21
CA VAL A 643 -3.89 -20.15 15.50
C VAL A 643 -5.24 -20.64 16.02
N LEU A 644 -5.52 -20.52 17.32
CA LEU A 644 -6.83 -20.86 17.89
C LEU A 644 -7.92 -19.84 17.51
N ALA A 645 -7.59 -18.56 17.39
CA ALA A 645 -8.50 -17.52 16.91
C ALA A 645 -8.83 -17.70 15.41
N LEU A 646 -7.82 -17.98 14.57
CA LEU A 646 -8.00 -18.30 13.14
C LEU A 646 -8.82 -19.59 12.94
N LEU A 647 -8.61 -20.63 13.75
CA LEU A 647 -9.42 -21.84 13.74
C LEU A 647 -10.87 -21.59 14.23
N GLY A 648 -11.06 -20.66 15.17
CA GLY A 648 -12.39 -20.22 15.61
C GLY A 648 -13.17 -19.48 14.52
N LEU A 649 -12.50 -18.60 13.77
CA LEU A 649 -13.07 -17.86 12.64
C LEU A 649 -13.42 -18.79 11.45
N LEU A 650 -12.58 -19.79 11.18
CA LEU A 650 -12.87 -20.83 10.18
C LEU A 650 -14.05 -21.73 10.59
N GLY A 651 -14.27 -21.95 11.89
CA GLY A 651 -15.41 -22.69 12.42
C GLY A 651 -16.75 -21.96 12.27
N LEU A 652 -16.73 -20.62 12.29
CA LEU A 652 -17.93 -19.77 12.11
C LEU A 652 -18.35 -19.68 10.63
N ARG A 653 -17.41 -19.85 9.69
CA ARG A 653 -17.68 -19.84 8.24
C ARG A 653 -18.42 -21.08 7.72
N ARG A 654 -18.56 -22.14 8.53
CA ARG A 654 -19.33 -23.36 8.20
C ARG A 654 -20.78 -23.39 8.69
N ARG A 655 -21.28 -22.30 9.28
CA ARG A 655 -22.69 -22.15 9.67
C ARG A 655 -23.32 -20.91 9.01
N ARG A 656 -23.33 -20.87 7.68
CA ARG A 656 -24.38 -20.22 6.88
C ARG A 656 -24.67 -21.10 5.68
#